data_AF-A0A2G5SEI8-F1
#
_entry.id   AF-A0A2G5SEI8-F1
#
_cell.length_a   1.000
_cell.length_b   1.000
_cell.length_c   1.000
_cell.angle_alpha   90.00
_cell.angle_beta   90.00
_cell.angle_gamma   90.00
#
_symmetry.space_group_name_H-M   'P 1'
#
loop_
_entity.id
_entity.type
_entity.pdbx_description
1 polymer ?
#
loop_
_entity_poly.entity_id
_entity_poly.type
_entity_poly.pdbx_seq_one_letter_code
_entity_poly.pdbx_strand_id
1 'polypeptide(L)'
;MPYAYDYLTDQQKSSIMGIEFVTHADFIKVILKLTSSLEVYFHTITYIKLDTVFTTFVFENEESLPIQLNFVDVFLEDLEMMLKDQTTVLSYFHVRCSRGTVEDCAKICEMLEMILNSRILRVNGVQFAGTSVAQAMSLVTYFDQSAPFTVRLIDVVDPENFDSSWNGLSEVEIKNNGLSITFKVANPTVQSINSKKEKSVSEIVARTVLENRLSMEIILGHLQCFDIESLRKVNRGIRKCVDLIKPNPHIGTYSICFYQRANIDNSRLRIYIKLENGEFKDFEYLMDGNQVYLSEENSFHGTNHKSMCLNDIEKTLKYQMECIKELIIFYKCTRHLSENFDILLDEWGTADLSRRIGDILKGRGSPLKTKKFSMGSSSQMEIMEILSAIDTHSLKTIELLYPSEQQDAMKNFYYNVIEWPFQVDQLSEIVQWKNAEHLISKYLTLTTPIPEMNIENFVNLDILVKTLSSEDVLYLKTNLLKSSKFQKFKISFQESTIDESLHNMIGEPYRNFSNVKSIWYFRIGNTNDYIHIVLDTRKNQMPYACENLTNQQKSQINGIRIETYDDNIKLNLKLDSSLVEIGHTISYNKFGSFVTTVQFGNKESPLIELNYVDVFLEDLEMFLKHRKSVLRFLDVNFYYGTVEDCSKICKRLEKILKSRRIIRTLFSETTVAQATSIAKYSNQKAVDPKNFEKLRKRLEQVKTEHNGRYISFEFADRSVRSKRLQKEIPTNCGLSESVARTVFETRLTMQLILRHLQCFDIDRLRKVNRGIRECVSLIKPNPHIKTYCISTFRLEGSGFLRTYIGLENGKFKDFRHCKIGNKVRVSGRNSFPGADFVSMCLNDMENTLNYQMECIKELIVCYECTDAYFESYKNHTRRLASADLFRRIGDSLRKRETPLKTRKFTTGSGSQMEVMEVLSAIDSHSLKIIEFLYPTYQHLIENKHFGELPFQVDQLSETNQWNNAEHLMSKYLTITTPIHEMNILHFVNLEIIVKTISSEDVAYMRTNLLNSSKFQKYKISFRESTIDGTLHTLIGEPYRIVSDFKKVWYFRIQNTNVYIHIVLDTRDAKDRKGNLKPKLITFTRVAKEDTPFFELPMNQLVIN
;
A
#
# COMPACT_ATOMS: atom_id res chain seq x y z
N MET A 1 -27.43 -24.82 0.35
CA MET A 1 -26.21 -25.18 -0.40
C MET A 1 -25.09 -24.34 0.18
N PRO A 2 -23.85 -24.85 0.32
CA PRO A 2 -22.72 -24.02 0.72
C PRO A 2 -22.65 -22.72 -0.09
N TYR A 3 -22.33 -21.62 0.59
CA TYR A 3 -22.34 -20.27 0.04
C TYR A 3 -20.91 -19.74 -0.05
N ALA A 4 -20.28 -19.49 1.10
CA ALA A 4 -18.89 -19.06 1.19
C ALA A 4 -17.90 -20.23 1.22
N TYR A 5 -18.33 -21.43 1.61
CA TYR A 5 -17.47 -22.61 1.63
C TYR A 5 -16.98 -23.01 0.22
N ASP A 6 -17.79 -22.77 -0.82
CA ASP A 6 -17.42 -23.09 -2.21
C ASP A 6 -16.46 -22.08 -2.87
N TYR A 7 -16.14 -20.97 -2.20
CA TYR A 7 -15.04 -20.09 -2.59
C TYR A 7 -13.66 -20.65 -2.19
N LEU A 8 -13.61 -21.69 -1.33
CA LEU A 8 -12.38 -22.39 -1.00
C LEU A 8 -12.09 -23.50 -2.02
N THR A 9 -10.88 -23.51 -2.58
CA THR A 9 -10.38 -24.65 -3.38
C THR A 9 -10.23 -25.90 -2.53
N ASP A 10 -10.26 -27.08 -3.14
CA ASP A 10 -10.07 -28.38 -2.46
C ASP A 10 -8.77 -28.43 -1.64
N GLN A 11 -7.71 -27.76 -2.10
CA GLN A 11 -6.46 -27.62 -1.35
C GLN A 11 -6.62 -26.72 -0.11
N GLN A 12 -7.37 -25.62 -0.19
CA GLN A 12 -7.69 -24.81 0.98
C GLN A 12 -8.58 -25.60 1.95
N LYS A 13 -9.66 -26.22 1.47
CA LYS A 13 -10.60 -27.05 2.26
C LYS A 13 -9.86 -28.14 3.06
N SER A 14 -8.93 -28.87 2.42
CA SER A 14 -8.12 -29.93 3.03
C SER A 14 -6.92 -29.47 3.88
N SER A 15 -6.63 -28.16 3.95
CA SER A 15 -5.51 -27.60 4.72
C SER A 15 -5.93 -26.73 5.90
N ILE A 16 -7.21 -26.73 6.26
CA ILE A 16 -7.71 -26.06 7.47
C ILE A 16 -7.12 -26.76 8.71
N MET A 17 -6.50 -25.95 9.56
CA MET A 17 -5.83 -26.34 10.80
C MET A 17 -6.39 -25.62 12.03
N GLY A 18 -7.36 -24.72 11.86
CA GLY A 18 -8.04 -24.06 12.96
C GLY A 18 -9.18 -23.18 12.48
N ILE A 19 -10.24 -23.12 13.26
CA ILE A 19 -11.45 -22.34 12.97
C ILE A 19 -11.70 -21.41 14.17
N GLU A 20 -11.86 -20.12 13.89
CA GLU A 20 -12.29 -19.12 14.87
C GLU A 20 -13.49 -18.36 14.30
N PHE A 21 -14.52 -18.10 15.10
CA PHE A 21 -15.57 -17.16 14.69
C PHE A 21 -15.98 -16.21 15.82
N VAL A 22 -16.46 -15.04 15.41
CA VAL A 22 -16.89 -13.94 16.28
C VAL A 22 -18.25 -13.44 15.82
N THR A 23 -19.25 -13.52 16.70
CA THR A 23 -20.60 -13.01 16.42
C THR A 23 -20.70 -11.52 16.76
N HIS A 24 -21.50 -10.80 15.98
CA HIS A 24 -21.91 -9.41 16.20
C HIS A 24 -23.40 -9.26 15.81
N ALA A 25 -24.10 -8.24 16.31
CA ALA A 25 -25.55 -8.07 16.08
C ALA A 25 -25.97 -7.99 14.59
N ASP A 26 -25.05 -7.55 13.72
CA ASP A 26 -25.28 -7.32 12.28
C ASP A 26 -24.37 -8.16 11.37
N PHE A 27 -23.43 -8.94 11.92
CA PHE A 27 -22.53 -9.79 11.13
C PHE A 27 -21.91 -10.94 11.94
N ILE A 28 -21.46 -11.99 11.26
CA ILE A 28 -20.62 -13.05 11.83
C ILE A 28 -19.32 -13.10 11.05
N LYS A 29 -18.18 -13.05 11.75
CA LYS A 29 -16.85 -13.13 11.13
C LYS A 29 -16.21 -14.48 11.45
N VAL A 30 -15.91 -15.27 10.42
CA VAL A 30 -15.12 -16.50 10.50
C VAL A 30 -13.69 -16.21 10.05
N ILE A 31 -12.72 -16.79 10.76
CA ILE A 31 -11.30 -16.76 10.48
C ILE A 31 -10.82 -18.21 10.40
N LEU A 32 -10.34 -18.61 9.23
CA LEU A 32 -9.78 -19.94 9.00
C LEU A 32 -8.24 -19.84 9.05
N LYS A 33 -7.58 -20.76 9.74
CA LYS A 33 -6.12 -20.93 9.75
C LYS A 33 -5.77 -22.08 8.82
N LEU A 34 -4.95 -21.83 7.80
CA LEU A 34 -4.57 -22.78 6.77
C LEU A 34 -3.05 -22.97 6.73
N THR A 35 -2.59 -24.08 6.17
CA THR A 35 -1.17 -24.42 6.14
C THR A 35 -0.67 -24.88 4.77
N SER A 36 0.53 -24.44 4.40
CA SER A 36 1.25 -24.84 3.18
C SER A 36 2.66 -25.31 3.50
N SER A 37 3.33 -25.87 2.49
CA SER A 37 4.74 -26.27 2.54
C SER A 37 5.72 -25.11 2.79
N LEU A 38 5.27 -23.86 2.69
CA LEU A 38 6.09 -22.66 2.84
C LEU A 38 5.72 -21.85 4.09
N GLU A 39 4.42 -21.64 4.33
CA GLU A 39 3.90 -20.78 5.41
C GLU A 39 2.53 -21.23 5.94
N VAL A 40 2.18 -20.77 7.14
CA VAL A 40 0.83 -20.80 7.71
C VAL A 40 0.19 -19.44 7.45
N TYR A 41 -1.06 -19.43 7.00
CA TYR A 41 -1.79 -18.23 6.57
C TYR A 41 -3.25 -18.28 7.03
N PHE A 42 -3.98 -17.17 6.85
CA PHE A 42 -5.35 -17.03 7.34
C PHE A 42 -6.28 -16.48 6.27
N HIS A 43 -7.47 -17.08 6.14
CA HIS A 43 -8.58 -16.52 5.36
C HIS A 43 -9.64 -15.93 6.30
N THR A 44 -10.47 -15.05 5.78
CA THR A 44 -11.57 -14.41 6.51
C THR A 44 -12.83 -14.41 5.67
N ILE A 45 -13.94 -14.82 6.29
CA ILE A 45 -15.29 -14.77 5.73
C ILE A 45 -16.14 -13.90 6.67
N THR A 46 -16.92 -12.99 6.13
CA THR A 46 -17.83 -12.14 6.95
C THR A 46 -19.24 -12.21 6.38
N TYR A 47 -20.16 -12.85 7.11
CA TYR A 47 -21.58 -12.91 6.78
C TYR A 47 -22.26 -11.65 7.36
N ILE A 48 -22.92 -10.86 6.52
CA ILE A 48 -23.46 -9.55 6.84
C ILE A 48 -24.98 -9.55 6.64
N LYS A 49 -25.69 -9.08 7.66
CA LYS A 49 -27.14 -8.91 7.70
C LYS A 49 -27.55 -7.70 6.86
N LEU A 50 -28.33 -7.91 5.80
CA LEU A 50 -28.90 -6.84 4.97
C LEU A 50 -30.32 -6.49 5.44
N ASP A 51 -31.09 -7.50 5.83
CA ASP A 51 -32.42 -7.41 6.42
C ASP A 51 -32.64 -8.68 7.29
N THR A 52 -33.74 -8.75 8.02
CA THR A 52 -34.27 -9.91 8.74
C THR A 52 -34.16 -11.24 7.99
N VAL A 53 -34.37 -11.23 6.66
CA VAL A 53 -34.38 -12.40 5.77
C VAL A 53 -33.39 -12.32 4.61
N PHE A 54 -32.44 -11.38 4.63
CA PHE A 54 -31.43 -11.22 3.58
C PHE A 54 -30.01 -11.10 4.12
N THR A 55 -29.10 -11.84 3.49
CA THR A 55 -27.68 -11.93 3.83
C THR A 55 -26.82 -11.66 2.61
N THR A 56 -25.67 -11.04 2.81
CA THR A 56 -24.52 -11.12 1.88
C THR A 56 -23.33 -11.69 2.64
N PHE A 57 -22.35 -12.29 1.97
CA PHE A 57 -21.08 -12.61 2.59
C PHE A 57 -19.92 -12.00 1.81
N VAL A 58 -18.85 -11.66 2.53
CA VAL A 58 -17.59 -11.18 1.98
C VAL A 58 -16.51 -12.23 2.19
N PHE A 59 -15.95 -12.74 1.09
CA PHE A 59 -14.79 -13.62 1.06
C PHE A 59 -13.62 -12.89 0.41
N GLU A 60 -12.52 -12.65 1.14
CA GLU A 60 -11.29 -12.04 0.62
C GLU A 60 -11.46 -10.79 -0.28
N ASN A 61 -12.43 -9.92 0.09
CA ASN A 61 -12.85 -8.69 -0.60
C ASN A 61 -13.80 -8.85 -1.80
N GLU A 62 -14.29 -10.06 -2.10
CA GLU A 62 -15.43 -10.27 -3.00
C GLU A 62 -16.72 -10.41 -2.20
N GLU A 63 -17.77 -9.67 -2.59
CA GLU A 63 -19.09 -9.66 -1.94
C GLU A 63 -20.08 -10.50 -2.77
N SER A 64 -20.87 -11.34 -2.10
CA SER A 64 -21.85 -12.21 -2.74
C SER A 64 -23.07 -11.44 -3.26
N LEU A 65 -23.84 -12.07 -4.16
CA LEU A 65 -25.22 -11.65 -4.38
C LEU A 65 -26.07 -11.86 -3.10
N PRO A 66 -27.14 -11.08 -2.86
CA PRO A 66 -28.00 -11.26 -1.70
C PRO A 66 -28.69 -12.63 -1.68
N ILE A 67 -28.47 -13.36 -0.58
CA ILE A 67 -29.07 -14.66 -0.27
C ILE A 67 -30.34 -14.40 0.55
N GLN A 68 -31.46 -15.02 0.16
CA GLN A 68 -32.76 -14.90 0.85
C GLN A 68 -32.85 -15.84 2.08
N LEU A 69 -31.87 -15.72 2.98
CA LEU A 69 -31.82 -16.38 4.29
C LEU A 69 -31.26 -15.39 5.32
N ASN A 70 -31.47 -15.70 6.61
CA ASN A 70 -30.86 -14.96 7.71
C ASN A 70 -29.37 -15.31 7.85
N PHE A 71 -28.57 -14.33 8.27
CA PHE A 71 -27.10 -14.42 8.31
C PHE A 71 -26.55 -15.49 9.25
N VAL A 72 -27.31 -15.85 10.30
CA VAL A 72 -27.01 -16.98 11.18
C VAL A 72 -27.17 -18.31 10.45
N ASP A 73 -28.23 -18.48 9.66
CA ASP A 73 -28.50 -19.73 8.93
C ASP A 73 -27.50 -19.97 7.80
N VAL A 74 -27.15 -18.91 7.04
CA VAL A 74 -26.10 -18.97 6.00
C VAL A 74 -24.74 -19.37 6.59
N PHE A 75 -24.36 -18.75 7.71
CA PHE A 75 -23.14 -19.09 8.45
C PHE A 75 -23.12 -20.56 8.90
N LEU A 76 -24.27 -21.08 9.36
CA LEU A 76 -24.34 -22.44 9.90
C LEU A 76 -24.37 -23.53 8.80
N GLU A 77 -24.95 -23.27 7.62
CA GLU A 77 -24.76 -24.17 6.46
C GLU A 77 -23.28 -24.28 6.06
N ASP A 78 -22.57 -23.15 5.95
CA ASP A 78 -21.15 -23.14 5.61
C ASP A 78 -20.27 -23.75 6.71
N LEU A 79 -20.59 -23.51 7.98
CA LEU A 79 -19.86 -24.11 9.11
C LEU A 79 -20.08 -25.62 9.21
N GLU A 80 -21.30 -26.11 8.94
CA GLU A 80 -21.58 -27.54 8.89
C GLU A 80 -20.74 -28.21 7.79
N MET A 81 -20.67 -27.63 6.59
CA MET A 81 -19.83 -28.14 5.50
C MET A 81 -18.33 -28.10 5.86
N MET A 82 -17.84 -26.98 6.43
CA MET A 82 -16.47 -26.89 6.92
C MET A 82 -16.11 -28.00 7.90
N LEU A 83 -17.02 -28.37 8.81
CA LEU A 83 -16.81 -29.40 9.84
C LEU A 83 -17.05 -30.83 9.32
N LYS A 84 -17.93 -31.04 8.33
CA LYS A 84 -18.14 -32.33 7.66
C LYS A 84 -16.93 -32.80 6.87
N ASP A 85 -16.23 -31.88 6.21
CA ASP A 85 -15.14 -32.23 5.29
C ASP A 85 -13.74 -32.29 5.95
N GLN A 86 -13.60 -31.92 7.24
CA GLN A 86 -12.31 -32.06 7.94
C GLN A 86 -11.87 -33.53 8.06
N THR A 87 -10.61 -33.82 7.71
CA THR A 87 -9.95 -35.11 7.98
C THR A 87 -8.75 -34.96 8.93
N THR A 88 -8.34 -33.71 9.22
CA THR A 88 -7.23 -33.32 10.08
C THR A 88 -7.66 -33.13 11.54
N VAL A 89 -6.68 -33.07 12.45
CA VAL A 89 -6.88 -32.58 13.82
C VAL A 89 -6.75 -31.06 13.80
N LEU A 90 -7.75 -30.34 14.30
CA LEU A 90 -7.68 -28.88 14.39
C LEU A 90 -6.75 -28.47 15.56
N SER A 91 -5.77 -27.61 15.26
CA SER A 91 -4.90 -27.02 16.30
C SER A 91 -5.70 -26.15 17.29
N TYR A 92 -6.79 -25.53 16.85
CA TYR A 92 -7.78 -24.93 17.75
C TYR A 92 -9.19 -24.81 17.12
N PHE A 93 -10.20 -24.74 17.98
CA PHE A 93 -11.57 -24.33 17.65
C PHE A 93 -12.02 -23.21 18.61
N HIS A 94 -12.31 -22.01 18.09
CA HIS A 94 -12.64 -20.83 18.90
C HIS A 94 -14.05 -20.28 18.61
N VAL A 95 -14.88 -20.24 19.63
CA VAL A 95 -16.23 -19.66 19.65
C VAL A 95 -16.20 -18.35 20.43
N ARG A 96 -16.55 -17.22 19.82
CA ARG A 96 -16.73 -15.93 20.54
C ARG A 96 -18.12 -15.36 20.33
N CYS A 97 -18.96 -15.49 21.35
CA CYS A 97 -20.35 -15.05 21.37
C CYS A 97 -20.56 -13.70 22.09
N SER A 98 -19.53 -13.15 22.76
CA SER A 98 -19.62 -11.95 23.63
C SER A 98 -20.04 -10.62 22.99
N ARG A 99 -20.47 -10.61 21.72
CA ARG A 99 -20.89 -9.40 20.97
C ARG A 99 -22.11 -9.60 20.05
N GLY A 100 -22.65 -10.81 19.94
CA GLY A 100 -23.91 -11.07 19.24
C GLY A 100 -25.12 -10.73 20.11
N THR A 101 -26.34 -10.94 19.59
CA THR A 101 -27.55 -10.91 20.43
C THR A 101 -27.64 -12.20 21.24
N VAL A 102 -28.41 -12.18 22.35
CA VAL A 102 -28.65 -13.39 23.16
C VAL A 102 -29.35 -14.49 22.35
N GLU A 103 -30.27 -14.09 21.47
CA GLU A 103 -31.05 -14.96 20.59
C GLU A 103 -30.17 -15.61 19.50
N ASP A 104 -29.36 -14.82 18.78
CA ASP A 104 -28.43 -15.34 17.78
C ASP A 104 -27.40 -16.29 18.41
N CYS A 105 -26.85 -15.93 19.58
CA CYS A 105 -25.85 -16.75 20.26
C CYS A 105 -26.43 -18.04 20.84
N ALA A 106 -27.68 -18.04 21.32
CA ALA A 106 -28.37 -19.25 21.73
C ALA A 106 -28.58 -20.21 20.54
N LYS A 107 -29.10 -19.69 19.42
CA LYS A 107 -29.32 -20.45 18.18
C LYS A 107 -28.02 -21.06 17.63
N ILE A 108 -26.92 -20.31 17.66
CA ILE A 108 -25.59 -20.79 17.24
C ILE A 108 -25.10 -21.93 18.14
N CYS A 109 -25.28 -21.84 19.46
CA CYS A 109 -24.91 -22.93 20.37
C CYS A 109 -25.76 -24.19 20.15
N GLU A 110 -27.08 -24.05 20.03
CA GLU A 110 -28.01 -25.17 19.80
C GLU A 110 -27.70 -25.91 18.49
N MET A 111 -27.50 -25.18 17.38
CA MET A 111 -27.13 -25.79 16.10
C MET A 111 -25.70 -26.33 16.09
N LEU A 112 -24.76 -25.77 16.88
CA LEU A 112 -23.43 -26.36 17.06
C LEU A 112 -23.48 -27.72 17.78
N GLU A 113 -24.33 -27.88 18.79
CA GLU A 113 -24.55 -29.19 19.42
C GLU A 113 -25.09 -30.20 18.39
N MET A 114 -26.04 -29.81 17.54
CA MET A 114 -26.53 -30.68 16.47
C MET A 114 -25.43 -31.08 15.47
N ILE A 115 -24.60 -30.13 15.03
CA ILE A 115 -23.52 -30.37 14.07
C ILE A 115 -22.45 -31.30 14.67
N LEU A 116 -22.00 -31.04 15.90
CA LEU A 116 -20.97 -31.85 16.57
C LEU A 116 -21.49 -33.24 16.96
N ASN A 117 -22.76 -33.38 17.35
CA ASN A 117 -23.41 -34.68 17.58
C ASN A 117 -23.47 -35.54 16.30
N SER A 118 -23.50 -34.92 15.11
CA SER A 118 -23.45 -35.65 13.85
C SER A 118 -22.06 -36.23 13.53
N ARG A 119 -20.98 -35.67 14.11
CA ARG A 119 -19.60 -36.01 13.74
C ARG A 119 -18.57 -35.65 14.84
N ILE A 120 -17.97 -36.67 15.43
CA ILE A 120 -16.87 -36.53 16.40
C ILE A 120 -15.70 -35.76 15.78
N LEU A 121 -15.33 -34.62 16.39
CA LEU A 121 -14.28 -33.72 15.89
C LEU A 121 -13.01 -33.80 16.76
N ARG A 122 -11.83 -33.84 16.13
CA ARG A 122 -10.52 -33.86 16.81
C ARG A 122 -9.92 -32.47 16.93
N VAL A 123 -9.50 -32.12 18.14
CA VAL A 123 -8.98 -30.79 18.52
C VAL A 123 -7.80 -30.93 19.48
N ASN A 124 -6.79 -30.05 19.38
CA ASN A 124 -5.79 -29.87 20.46
C ASN A 124 -6.28 -28.87 21.52
N GLY A 125 -7.06 -27.86 21.09
CA GLY A 125 -7.56 -26.79 21.95
C GLY A 125 -8.95 -26.31 21.54
N VAL A 126 -9.78 -25.95 22.53
CA VAL A 126 -11.09 -25.33 22.34
C VAL A 126 -11.20 -24.08 23.21
N GLN A 127 -11.68 -22.98 22.66
CA GLN A 127 -11.92 -21.75 23.42
C GLN A 127 -13.36 -21.26 23.24
N PHE A 128 -14.03 -20.97 24.35
CA PHE A 128 -15.34 -20.31 24.38
C PHE A 128 -15.21 -18.93 25.04
N ALA A 129 -15.85 -17.91 24.47
CA ALA A 129 -15.88 -16.57 25.04
C ALA A 129 -17.28 -15.94 25.01
N GLY A 130 -17.77 -15.46 26.15
CA GLY A 130 -19.12 -14.90 26.29
C GLY A 130 -20.24 -15.94 26.25
N THR A 131 -19.99 -17.15 26.74
CA THR A 131 -20.97 -18.23 26.89
C THR A 131 -21.20 -18.51 28.38
N SER A 132 -22.30 -19.20 28.74
CA SER A 132 -22.42 -19.76 30.08
C SER A 132 -21.51 -20.99 30.27
N VAL A 133 -21.24 -21.33 31.53
CA VAL A 133 -20.55 -22.58 31.91
C VAL A 133 -21.31 -23.78 31.35
N ALA A 134 -22.63 -23.81 31.51
CA ALA A 134 -23.47 -24.92 31.04
C ALA A 134 -23.38 -25.13 29.52
N GLN A 135 -23.44 -24.05 28.72
CA GLN A 135 -23.32 -24.11 27.26
C GLN A 135 -21.94 -24.61 26.83
N ALA A 136 -20.87 -24.06 27.42
CA ALA A 136 -19.52 -24.46 27.07
C ALA A 136 -19.23 -25.92 27.46
N MET A 137 -19.63 -26.34 28.66
CA MET A 137 -19.44 -27.72 29.13
C MET A 137 -20.25 -28.74 28.31
N SER A 138 -21.46 -28.38 27.85
CA SER A 138 -22.23 -29.20 26.92
C SER A 138 -21.46 -29.44 25.61
N LEU A 139 -21.05 -28.36 24.94
CA LEU A 139 -20.29 -28.42 23.68
C LEU A 139 -18.96 -29.19 23.81
N VAL A 140 -18.27 -29.10 24.96
CA VAL A 140 -17.05 -29.85 25.25
C VAL A 140 -17.25 -31.38 25.17
N THR A 141 -18.45 -31.89 25.48
CA THR A 141 -18.67 -33.36 25.49
C THR A 141 -18.62 -34.01 24.11
N TYR A 142 -18.89 -33.27 23.03
CA TYR A 142 -18.97 -33.79 21.66
C TYR A 142 -17.62 -33.86 20.91
N PHE A 143 -16.53 -33.33 21.48
CA PHE A 143 -15.18 -33.45 20.92
C PHE A 143 -14.52 -34.79 21.25
N ASP A 144 -13.56 -35.24 20.44
CA ASP A 144 -12.89 -36.52 20.63
C ASP A 144 -12.00 -36.54 21.89
N GLN A 145 -12.47 -37.23 22.94
CA GLN A 145 -11.75 -37.39 24.21
C GLN A 145 -10.71 -38.54 24.19
N SER A 146 -10.41 -39.17 23.04
CA SER A 146 -9.38 -40.23 22.94
C SER A 146 -7.94 -39.71 23.10
N ALA A 147 -7.73 -38.40 22.93
CA ALA A 147 -6.51 -37.70 23.30
C ALA A 147 -6.85 -36.52 24.24
N PRO A 148 -5.94 -36.12 25.14
CA PRO A 148 -6.19 -34.98 26.01
C PRO A 148 -6.13 -33.66 25.23
N PHE A 149 -7.13 -32.80 25.41
CA PHE A 149 -7.18 -31.47 24.78
C PHE A 149 -7.44 -30.37 25.81
N THR A 150 -7.00 -29.15 25.50
CA THR A 150 -7.15 -27.99 26.40
C THR A 150 -8.45 -27.24 26.11
N VAL A 151 -9.25 -26.98 27.13
CA VAL A 151 -10.44 -26.13 27.06
C VAL A 151 -10.16 -24.83 27.80
N ARG A 152 -10.64 -23.71 27.23
CA ARG A 152 -10.48 -22.38 27.80
C ARG A 152 -11.76 -21.56 27.72
N LEU A 153 -12.25 -21.12 28.87
CA LEU A 153 -13.39 -20.24 29.01
C LEU A 153 -12.88 -18.81 29.32
N ILE A 154 -13.46 -17.80 28.67
CA ILE A 154 -13.10 -16.38 28.81
C ILE A 154 -14.38 -15.54 28.85
N ASP A 155 -14.42 -14.49 29.68
CA ASP A 155 -15.59 -13.61 29.82
C ASP A 155 -16.89 -14.43 30.07
N VAL A 156 -16.78 -15.41 30.98
CA VAL A 156 -17.84 -16.36 31.33
C VAL A 156 -19.03 -15.59 31.94
N VAL A 157 -20.25 -15.96 31.55
CA VAL A 157 -21.48 -15.27 31.98
C VAL A 157 -21.82 -15.55 33.45
N ASP A 158 -21.57 -16.78 33.91
CA ASP A 158 -21.93 -17.34 35.21
C ASP A 158 -20.77 -18.15 35.84
N PRO A 159 -19.58 -17.55 36.04
CA PRO A 159 -18.36 -18.27 36.46
C PRO A 159 -18.50 -19.00 37.82
N GLU A 160 -19.41 -18.54 38.69
CA GLU A 160 -19.77 -19.19 39.95
C GLU A 160 -20.38 -20.60 39.77
N ASN A 161 -20.89 -20.95 38.60
CA ASN A 161 -21.45 -22.27 38.29
C ASN A 161 -20.39 -23.30 37.85
N PHE A 162 -19.10 -22.94 37.81
CA PHE A 162 -18.04 -23.87 37.39
C PHE A 162 -17.63 -24.83 38.53
N ASP A 163 -18.10 -26.07 38.45
CA ASP A 163 -17.69 -27.16 39.34
C ASP A 163 -16.36 -27.78 38.90
N SER A 164 -15.30 -27.55 39.68
CA SER A 164 -13.97 -28.10 39.44
C SER A 164 -13.82 -29.59 39.82
N SER A 165 -14.86 -30.22 40.37
CA SER A 165 -14.90 -31.66 40.68
C SER A 165 -15.41 -32.54 39.53
N TRP A 166 -15.67 -31.95 38.37
CA TRP A 166 -16.12 -32.66 37.17
C TRP A 166 -15.15 -33.78 36.74
N ASN A 167 -15.67 -35.00 36.55
CA ASN A 167 -14.84 -36.17 36.24
C ASN A 167 -14.17 -36.05 34.86
N GLY A 168 -12.85 -36.31 34.81
CA GLY A 168 -12.04 -36.21 33.59
C GLY A 168 -11.29 -34.88 33.41
N LEU A 169 -11.45 -33.92 34.33
CA LEU A 169 -10.68 -32.67 34.31
C LEU A 169 -9.29 -32.83 34.95
N SER A 170 -8.32 -32.10 34.40
CA SER A 170 -6.94 -32.01 34.89
C SER A 170 -6.35 -30.63 34.60
N GLU A 171 -5.29 -30.24 35.31
CA GLU A 171 -4.59 -28.94 35.13
C GLU A 171 -5.53 -27.72 35.17
N VAL A 172 -6.53 -27.74 36.06
CA VAL A 172 -7.53 -26.66 36.19
C VAL A 172 -6.87 -25.40 36.78
N GLU A 173 -6.89 -24.32 36.01
CA GLU A 173 -6.36 -23.01 36.38
C GLU A 173 -7.45 -21.93 36.24
N ILE A 174 -7.78 -21.27 37.35
CA ILE A 174 -8.77 -20.19 37.41
C ILE A 174 -8.05 -18.86 37.64
N LYS A 175 -8.30 -17.88 36.78
CA LYS A 175 -7.70 -16.54 36.80
C LYS A 175 -8.77 -15.44 36.83
N ASN A 176 -8.37 -14.26 37.29
CA ASN A 176 -9.17 -13.04 37.30
C ASN A 176 -10.59 -13.24 37.89
N ASN A 177 -10.67 -13.78 39.11
CA ASN A 177 -11.93 -14.05 39.85
C ASN A 177 -12.96 -14.91 39.07
N GLY A 178 -12.52 -15.78 38.16
CA GLY A 178 -13.39 -16.65 37.35
C GLY A 178 -13.59 -16.15 35.90
N LEU A 179 -13.18 -14.94 35.56
CA LEU A 179 -13.28 -14.40 34.19
C LEU A 179 -12.42 -15.13 33.16
N SER A 180 -11.46 -15.96 33.59
CA SER A 180 -10.86 -16.98 32.72
C SER A 180 -10.62 -18.28 33.47
N ILE A 181 -11.06 -19.38 32.87
CA ILE A 181 -10.94 -20.75 33.39
C ILE A 181 -10.29 -21.59 32.29
N THR A 182 -9.21 -22.31 32.62
CA THR A 182 -8.51 -23.18 31.68
C THR A 182 -8.35 -24.57 32.30
N PHE A 183 -8.54 -25.64 31.55
CA PHE A 183 -8.37 -27.02 32.01
C PHE A 183 -8.07 -27.96 30.84
N LYS A 184 -7.52 -29.15 31.12
CA LYS A 184 -7.42 -30.25 30.16
C LYS A 184 -8.49 -31.30 30.41
N VAL A 185 -9.18 -31.70 29.36
CA VAL A 185 -10.12 -32.83 29.37
C VAL A 185 -9.35 -34.10 29.01
N ALA A 186 -9.51 -35.15 29.80
CA ALA A 186 -8.91 -36.46 29.58
C ALA A 186 -9.93 -37.57 29.84
N ASN A 187 -9.84 -38.66 29.07
CA ASN A 187 -10.81 -39.75 29.10
C ASN A 187 -10.96 -40.38 30.51
N PRO A 188 -12.18 -40.40 31.10
CA PRO A 188 -12.41 -40.98 32.42
C PRO A 188 -12.03 -42.46 32.57
N THR A 189 -11.91 -43.22 31.48
CA THR A 189 -11.54 -44.66 31.52
C THR A 189 -10.07 -44.94 31.84
N VAL A 190 -9.21 -43.92 31.94
CA VAL A 190 -7.75 -44.10 32.16
C VAL A 190 -7.31 -43.72 33.59
N GLN A 191 -8.20 -43.86 34.58
CA GLN A 191 -7.80 -43.98 35.99
C GLN A 191 -8.30 -45.29 36.61
N SER A 192 -7.40 -45.98 37.31
CA SER A 192 -7.64 -47.17 38.15
C SER A 192 -7.81 -48.57 37.49
N ILE A 193 -7.16 -48.87 36.35
CA ILE A 193 -6.75 -50.28 36.08
C ILE A 193 -5.40 -50.56 36.76
N ASN A 194 -5.44 -50.68 38.09
CA ASN A 194 -4.34 -51.19 38.90
C ASN A 194 -4.49 -52.71 39.09
N SER A 195 -4.76 -53.43 38.00
CA SER A 195 -4.84 -54.89 38.00
C SER A 195 -3.44 -55.49 38.13
N LYS A 196 -3.27 -56.43 39.06
CA LYS A 196 -1.98 -57.11 39.30
C LYS A 196 -1.58 -57.96 38.09
N LYS A 197 -0.27 -58.16 37.94
CA LYS A 197 0.35 -59.01 36.92
C LYS A 197 -0.32 -60.39 36.82
N GLU A 198 -0.89 -60.68 35.65
CA GLU A 198 -0.68 -61.96 34.99
C GLU A 198 -0.30 -61.68 33.53
N LYS A 199 0.85 -62.20 33.08
CA LYS A 199 1.23 -62.11 31.67
C LYS A 199 0.57 -63.25 30.92
N SER A 200 -0.38 -62.94 30.05
CA SER A 200 -0.92 -63.94 29.13
C SER A 200 0.19 -64.42 28.19
N VAL A 201 0.09 -65.68 27.76
CA VAL A 201 0.98 -66.23 26.72
C VAL A 201 0.84 -65.44 25.42
N SER A 202 -0.35 -64.88 25.14
CA SER A 202 -0.60 -64.04 23.96
C SER A 202 0.21 -62.73 23.95
N GLU A 203 0.46 -62.09 25.10
CA GLU A 203 1.29 -60.86 25.14
C GLU A 203 2.76 -61.18 24.81
N ILE A 204 3.25 -62.34 25.24
CA ILE A 204 4.60 -62.81 24.94
C ILE A 204 4.71 -63.16 23.45
N VAL A 205 3.76 -63.93 22.91
CA VAL A 205 3.74 -64.29 21.48
C VAL A 205 3.62 -63.05 20.59
N ALA A 206 2.74 -62.10 20.92
CA ALA A 206 2.60 -60.84 20.17
C ALA A 206 3.91 -60.03 20.15
N ARG A 207 4.62 -59.94 21.29
CA ARG A 207 5.97 -59.34 21.34
C ARG A 207 6.95 -60.12 20.47
N THR A 208 6.99 -61.45 20.53
CA THR A 208 7.91 -62.26 19.72
C THR A 208 7.63 -62.15 18.21
N VAL A 209 6.37 -61.97 17.80
CA VAL A 209 5.98 -61.74 16.40
C VAL A 209 6.34 -60.33 15.94
N LEU A 210 6.09 -59.30 16.74
CA LEU A 210 6.44 -57.91 16.40
C LEU A 210 7.94 -57.59 16.56
N GLU A 211 8.68 -58.39 17.31
CA GLU A 211 10.15 -58.34 17.39
C GLU A 211 10.82 -59.32 16.39
N ASN A 212 10.04 -60.01 15.55
CA ASN A 212 10.55 -60.78 14.42
C ASN A 212 10.86 -59.85 13.24
N ARG A 213 12.12 -59.90 12.76
CA ARG A 213 12.57 -59.09 11.62
C ARG A 213 11.69 -59.26 10.38
N LEU A 214 11.38 -60.48 9.95
CA LEU A 214 10.66 -60.71 8.68
C LEU A 214 9.22 -60.21 8.74
N SER A 215 8.53 -60.42 9.86
CA SER A 215 7.19 -59.87 10.10
C SER A 215 7.21 -58.34 10.10
N MET A 216 8.20 -57.73 10.76
CA MET A 216 8.40 -56.28 10.76
C MET A 216 8.76 -55.73 9.36
N GLU A 217 9.56 -56.45 8.58
CA GLU A 217 10.01 -56.04 7.24
C GLU A 217 8.82 -56.01 6.24
N ILE A 218 7.87 -56.95 6.38
CA ILE A 218 6.59 -56.92 5.65
C ILE A 218 5.70 -55.77 6.12
N ILE A 219 5.52 -55.58 7.44
CA ILE A 219 4.69 -54.49 7.99
C ILE A 219 5.22 -53.14 7.52
N LEU A 220 6.52 -52.89 7.67
CA LEU A 220 7.16 -51.63 7.28
C LEU A 220 7.09 -51.36 5.77
N GLY A 221 7.04 -52.38 4.93
CA GLY A 221 6.81 -52.25 3.48
C GLY A 221 5.42 -51.71 3.10
N HIS A 222 4.51 -51.58 4.06
CA HIS A 222 3.17 -50.99 3.90
C HIS A 222 2.96 -49.70 4.71
N LEU A 223 3.98 -49.20 5.41
CA LEU A 223 3.88 -48.04 6.30
C LEU A 223 4.63 -46.81 5.73
N GLN A 224 4.11 -45.61 6.00
CA GLN A 224 4.75 -44.36 5.57
C GLN A 224 5.41 -43.65 6.77
N CYS A 225 6.14 -42.54 6.53
CA CYS A 225 6.99 -41.87 7.52
C CYS A 225 6.34 -41.68 8.90
N PHE A 226 5.04 -41.34 8.93
CA PHE A 226 4.33 -41.04 10.17
C PHE A 226 3.96 -42.30 10.97
N ASP A 227 3.67 -43.40 10.30
CA ASP A 227 3.40 -44.70 10.93
C ASP A 227 4.70 -45.33 11.42
N ILE A 228 5.78 -45.22 10.63
CA ILE A 228 7.13 -45.70 10.99
C ILE A 228 7.60 -45.03 12.28
N GLU A 229 7.45 -43.71 12.41
CA GLU A 229 7.78 -42.97 13.63
C GLU A 229 6.83 -43.24 14.80
N SER A 230 5.57 -43.58 14.53
CA SER A 230 4.62 -43.99 15.58
C SER A 230 4.96 -45.39 16.10
N LEU A 231 5.24 -46.34 15.21
CA LEU A 231 5.67 -47.70 15.52
C LEU A 231 7.00 -47.71 16.29
N ARG A 232 7.96 -46.86 15.90
CA ARG A 232 9.21 -46.62 16.66
C ARG A 232 8.96 -46.21 18.11
N LYS A 233 7.85 -45.56 18.45
CA LYS A 233 7.55 -45.13 19.83
C LYS A 233 7.04 -46.28 20.71
N VAL A 234 6.36 -47.28 20.15
CA VAL A 234 5.65 -48.37 20.87
C VAL A 234 6.52 -49.14 21.86
N ASN A 235 7.63 -49.77 21.43
CA ASN A 235 8.52 -50.49 22.35
C ASN A 235 10.00 -50.48 21.87
N ARG A 236 10.92 -50.93 22.74
CA ARG A 236 12.38 -50.96 22.45
C ARG A 236 12.83 -52.04 21.46
N GLY A 237 12.15 -53.18 21.40
CA GLY A 237 12.44 -54.28 20.46
C GLY A 237 11.97 -53.95 19.05
N ILE A 238 10.71 -53.51 18.91
CA ILE A 238 10.11 -52.92 17.70
C ILE A 238 11.05 -51.84 17.14
N ARG A 239 11.47 -50.86 17.95
CA ARG A 239 12.42 -49.81 17.53
C ARG A 239 13.73 -50.39 16.98
N LYS A 240 14.34 -51.35 17.67
CA LYS A 240 15.53 -52.06 17.16
C LYS A 240 15.28 -52.74 15.82
N CYS A 241 14.12 -53.35 15.62
CA CYS A 241 13.76 -53.97 14.34
C CYS A 241 13.65 -52.91 13.23
N VAL A 242 12.94 -51.79 13.47
CA VAL A 242 12.85 -50.67 12.51
C VAL A 242 14.24 -50.11 12.18
N ASP A 243 15.11 -49.92 13.18
CA ASP A 243 16.45 -49.34 13.00
C ASP A 243 17.46 -50.32 12.36
N LEU A 244 17.18 -51.63 12.40
CA LEU A 244 17.91 -52.67 11.66
C LEU A 244 17.43 -52.78 10.20
N ILE A 245 16.11 -52.71 9.98
CA ILE A 245 15.46 -52.85 8.65
C ILE A 245 15.66 -51.59 7.79
N LYS A 246 15.63 -50.40 8.42
CA LYS A 246 15.86 -49.10 7.78
C LYS A 246 14.88 -48.81 6.63
N PRO A 247 13.57 -48.79 6.92
CA PRO A 247 12.52 -48.64 5.91
C PRO A 247 12.60 -47.28 5.19
N ASN A 248 12.09 -47.26 3.96
CA ASN A 248 11.92 -46.04 3.18
C ASN A 248 10.77 -45.20 3.79
N PRO A 249 10.95 -43.89 4.06
CA PRO A 249 9.89 -43.06 4.62
C PRO A 249 8.75 -42.68 3.64
N HIS A 250 8.90 -42.96 2.33
CA HIS A 250 7.89 -42.67 1.30
C HIS A 250 7.43 -41.19 1.24
N ILE A 251 8.37 -40.26 1.39
CA ILE A 251 8.11 -38.81 1.40
C ILE A 251 7.85 -38.27 -0.01
N GLY A 252 6.69 -37.63 -0.20
CA GLY A 252 6.30 -36.98 -1.45
C GLY A 252 6.86 -35.57 -1.61
N THR A 253 6.78 -34.74 -0.57
CA THR A 253 7.36 -33.38 -0.51
C THR A 253 8.02 -33.16 0.85
N TYR A 254 9.21 -32.55 0.84
CA TYR A 254 9.94 -32.18 2.06
C TYR A 254 10.33 -30.71 2.02
N SER A 255 10.06 -29.98 3.10
CA SER A 255 10.35 -28.54 3.19
C SER A 255 11.02 -28.18 4.52
N ILE A 256 12.08 -27.36 4.45
CA ILE A 256 12.79 -26.80 5.60
C ILE A 256 12.73 -25.27 5.49
N CYS A 257 11.96 -24.61 6.35
CA CYS A 257 11.93 -23.15 6.45
C CYS A 257 12.70 -22.67 7.68
N PHE A 258 13.57 -21.67 7.50
CA PHE A 258 14.22 -20.94 8.59
C PHE A 258 13.68 -19.50 8.63
N TYR A 259 13.18 -19.08 9.78
CA TYR A 259 12.65 -17.74 10.00
C TYR A 259 13.49 -17.03 11.06
N GLN A 260 14.20 -15.97 10.67
CA GLN A 260 14.90 -15.07 11.60
C GLN A 260 14.22 -13.70 11.59
N ARG A 261 13.78 -13.22 12.75
CA ARG A 261 13.23 -11.88 12.91
C ARG A 261 14.30 -10.91 13.37
N ALA A 262 14.53 -9.85 12.60
CA ALA A 262 15.44 -8.78 13.00
C ALA A 262 14.99 -8.16 14.34
N ASN A 263 15.95 -8.00 15.26
CA ASN A 263 15.80 -7.49 16.64
C ASN A 263 15.26 -8.50 17.71
N ILE A 264 15.17 -9.81 17.43
CA ILE A 264 14.88 -10.82 18.47
C ILE A 264 15.69 -12.10 18.23
N ASP A 265 16.26 -12.69 19.28
CA ASP A 265 16.94 -14.01 19.24
C ASP A 265 15.99 -15.21 19.05
N ASN A 266 14.68 -14.95 18.92
CA ASN A 266 13.62 -15.93 18.62
C ASN A 266 13.72 -16.41 17.15
N SER A 267 14.79 -17.15 16.91
CA SER A 267 15.08 -17.93 15.73
C SER A 267 14.14 -19.13 15.67
N ARG A 268 13.56 -19.39 14.49
CA ARG A 268 12.60 -20.49 14.31
C ARG A 268 12.96 -21.34 13.09
N LEU A 269 12.88 -22.66 13.27
CA LEU A 269 12.95 -23.62 12.18
C LEU A 269 11.60 -24.33 12.05
N ARG A 270 11.14 -24.56 10.82
CA ARG A 270 9.94 -25.32 10.51
C ARG A 270 10.26 -26.43 9.54
N ILE A 271 9.88 -27.65 9.86
CA ILE A 271 9.91 -28.79 8.94
C ILE A 271 8.46 -29.08 8.53
N TYR A 272 8.20 -29.14 7.21
CA TYR A 272 6.94 -29.62 6.66
C TYR A 272 7.19 -30.86 5.81
N ILE A 273 6.44 -31.92 6.06
CA ILE A 273 6.53 -33.20 5.37
C ILE A 273 5.14 -33.51 4.80
N LYS A 274 5.06 -33.84 3.50
CA LYS A 274 3.83 -34.37 2.88
C LYS A 274 4.11 -35.72 2.22
N LEU A 275 3.20 -36.67 2.43
CA LEU A 275 3.27 -38.03 1.94
C LEU A 275 2.50 -38.19 0.61
N GLU A 276 2.73 -39.31 -0.07
CA GLU A 276 2.08 -39.64 -1.36
C GLU A 276 0.54 -39.70 -1.25
N ASN A 277 0.01 -40.12 -0.09
CA ASN A 277 -1.43 -40.23 0.20
C ASN A 277 -2.13 -38.87 0.44
N GLY A 278 -1.36 -37.77 0.55
CA GLY A 278 -1.87 -36.43 0.83
C GLY A 278 -1.73 -35.98 2.29
N GLU A 279 -1.47 -36.88 3.23
CA GLU A 279 -1.22 -36.53 4.64
C GLU A 279 0.04 -35.68 4.79
N PHE A 280 0.05 -34.80 5.78
CA PHE A 280 1.20 -33.97 6.10
C PHE A 280 1.39 -33.78 7.60
N LYS A 281 2.61 -33.38 8.00
CA LYS A 281 2.92 -32.89 9.35
C LYS A 281 3.81 -31.65 9.29
N ASP A 282 3.66 -30.83 10.31
CA ASP A 282 4.26 -29.52 10.49
C ASP A 282 4.93 -29.51 11.87
N PHE A 283 6.19 -29.06 11.94
CA PHE A 283 6.99 -29.04 13.16
C PHE A 283 7.72 -27.70 13.29
N GLU A 284 7.24 -26.77 14.13
CA GLU A 284 7.97 -25.55 14.48
C GLU A 284 8.86 -25.79 15.72
N TYR A 285 10.15 -25.47 15.57
CA TYR A 285 11.19 -25.48 16.59
C TYR A 285 11.56 -24.02 16.91
N LEU A 286 11.24 -23.54 18.10
CA LEU A 286 11.48 -22.16 18.53
C LEU A 286 12.53 -22.12 19.64
N MET A 287 13.31 -21.03 19.72
CA MET A 287 14.08 -20.69 20.92
C MET A 287 13.41 -19.55 21.69
N ASP A 288 13.25 -19.72 23.01
CA ASP A 288 12.97 -18.63 23.93
C ASP A 288 13.89 -18.75 25.16
N GLY A 289 14.78 -17.77 25.34
CA GLY A 289 15.90 -17.86 26.27
C GLY A 289 16.74 -19.15 26.08
N ASN A 290 16.95 -19.90 27.16
CA ASN A 290 17.69 -21.17 27.16
C ASN A 290 16.80 -22.42 26.93
N GLN A 291 15.55 -22.24 26.50
CA GLN A 291 14.59 -23.33 26.26
C GLN A 291 14.21 -23.41 24.78
N VAL A 292 14.08 -24.64 24.29
CA VAL A 292 13.59 -24.94 22.94
C VAL A 292 12.16 -25.46 23.03
N TYR A 293 11.25 -24.81 22.32
CA TYR A 293 9.85 -25.22 22.25
C TYR A 293 9.59 -25.95 20.94
N LEU A 294 8.87 -27.06 21.02
CA LEU A 294 8.40 -27.86 19.89
C LEU A 294 6.87 -27.82 19.85
N SER A 295 6.33 -27.13 18.84
CA SER A 295 4.89 -26.99 18.59
C SER A 295 4.04 -26.62 19.82
N GLU A 296 4.39 -25.50 20.48
CA GLU A 296 3.70 -24.88 21.63
C GLU A 296 3.58 -25.71 22.93
N GLU A 297 3.67 -27.04 22.90
CA GLU A 297 3.34 -27.91 24.05
C GLU A 297 4.57 -28.46 24.82
N ASN A 298 5.74 -28.60 24.19
CA ASN A 298 6.90 -29.30 24.79
C ASN A 298 8.15 -28.40 24.84
N SER A 299 8.72 -28.20 26.04
CA SER A 299 9.99 -27.47 26.22
C SER A 299 11.17 -28.38 26.58
N PHE A 300 12.33 -28.10 25.97
CA PHE A 300 13.59 -28.82 26.16
C PHE A 300 14.68 -27.87 26.64
N HIS A 301 15.34 -28.22 27.74
CA HIS A 301 16.29 -27.34 28.43
C HIS A 301 17.74 -27.60 27.99
N GLY A 302 18.46 -26.56 27.56
CA GLY A 302 19.91 -26.65 27.29
C GLY A 302 20.33 -27.31 25.96
N THR A 303 19.38 -27.66 25.09
CA THR A 303 19.65 -28.09 23.70
C THR A 303 19.50 -26.92 22.72
N ASN A 304 20.22 -26.93 21.60
CA ASN A 304 20.07 -25.92 20.55
C ASN A 304 19.02 -26.35 19.52
N HIS A 305 17.99 -25.54 19.27
CA HIS A 305 16.92 -25.82 18.29
C HIS A 305 17.48 -26.18 16.90
N LYS A 306 18.55 -25.51 16.44
CA LYS A 306 19.23 -25.83 15.17
C LYS A 306 19.74 -27.29 15.17
N SER A 307 20.31 -27.75 16.28
CA SER A 307 20.82 -29.12 16.39
C SER A 307 19.73 -30.19 16.49
N MET A 308 18.56 -29.85 17.07
CA MET A 308 17.40 -30.76 17.11
C MET A 308 16.81 -30.93 15.72
N CYS A 309 16.53 -29.83 15.02
CA CYS A 309 16.04 -29.83 13.65
C CYS A 309 16.99 -30.58 12.70
N LEU A 310 18.31 -30.33 12.76
CA LEU A 310 19.30 -31.05 11.94
C LEU A 310 19.33 -32.57 12.22
N ASN A 311 19.21 -32.98 13.48
CA ASN A 311 19.15 -34.40 13.87
C ASN A 311 17.87 -35.07 13.33
N ASP A 312 16.75 -34.35 13.27
CA ASP A 312 15.50 -34.87 12.73
C ASP A 312 15.48 -34.87 11.19
N ILE A 313 16.11 -33.88 10.54
CA ILE A 313 16.40 -33.89 9.09
C ILE A 313 17.26 -35.11 8.74
N GLU A 314 18.34 -35.36 9.50
CA GLU A 314 19.22 -36.51 9.27
C GLU A 314 18.42 -37.82 9.34
N LYS A 315 17.71 -38.08 10.45
CA LYS A 315 16.89 -39.31 10.63
C LYS A 315 15.87 -39.48 9.51
N THR A 316 15.14 -38.42 9.18
CA THR A 316 14.01 -38.46 8.25
C THR A 316 14.45 -38.67 6.82
N LEU A 317 15.58 -38.07 6.41
CA LEU A 317 16.10 -38.24 5.05
C LEU A 317 17.10 -39.41 4.94
N LYS A 318 17.56 -40.03 6.03
CA LYS A 318 18.64 -41.05 6.02
C LYS A 318 18.39 -42.23 5.08
N TYR A 319 17.14 -42.67 5.00
CA TYR A 319 16.71 -43.88 4.29
C TYR A 319 15.66 -43.58 3.21
N GLN A 320 15.47 -42.31 2.84
CA GLN A 320 14.62 -41.91 1.71
C GLN A 320 15.32 -42.29 0.39
N MET A 321 14.90 -43.42 -0.18
CA MET A 321 15.44 -44.04 -1.40
C MET A 321 14.64 -43.68 -2.65
N GLU A 322 13.35 -43.41 -2.48
CA GLU A 322 12.47 -42.94 -3.55
C GLU A 322 12.69 -41.46 -3.88
N CYS A 323 12.34 -41.10 -5.11
CA CYS A 323 12.49 -39.74 -5.62
C CYS A 323 11.38 -38.83 -5.11
N ILE A 324 11.73 -37.89 -4.22
CA ILE A 324 10.82 -36.85 -3.73
C ILE A 324 10.29 -36.04 -4.94
N LYS A 325 9.02 -35.66 -4.93
CA LYS A 325 8.43 -34.82 -5.99
C LYS A 325 9.02 -33.41 -5.93
N GLU A 326 9.16 -32.86 -4.72
CA GLU A 326 9.68 -31.51 -4.47
C GLU A 326 10.44 -31.43 -3.14
N LEU A 327 11.66 -30.90 -3.18
CA LEU A 327 12.47 -30.54 -2.02
C LEU A 327 12.57 -29.02 -1.94
N ILE A 328 12.13 -28.44 -0.82
CA ILE A 328 12.11 -26.99 -0.58
C ILE A 328 13.03 -26.65 0.58
N ILE A 329 13.89 -25.64 0.41
CA ILE A 329 14.73 -25.10 1.49
C ILE A 329 14.67 -23.59 1.46
N PHE A 330 14.17 -22.98 2.54
CA PHE A 330 13.75 -21.59 2.50
C PHE A 330 14.25 -20.76 3.67
N TYR A 331 15.21 -19.88 3.42
CA TYR A 331 15.76 -18.96 4.42
C TYR A 331 15.06 -17.61 4.34
N LYS A 332 14.05 -17.40 5.19
CA LYS A 332 13.26 -16.17 5.26
C LYS A 332 13.98 -15.11 6.09
N CYS A 333 14.44 -14.06 5.42
CA CYS A 333 15.15 -12.94 6.04
C CYS A 333 14.22 -11.71 6.17
N THR A 334 13.71 -11.40 7.36
CA THR A 334 12.86 -10.20 7.53
C THR A 334 13.74 -8.95 7.74
N ARG A 335 14.12 -8.27 6.67
CA ARG A 335 14.96 -7.05 6.73
C ARG A 335 14.18 -5.79 7.12
N HIS A 336 14.41 -5.28 8.33
CA HIS A 336 14.17 -3.87 8.64
C HIS A 336 15.44 -3.02 8.44
N LEU A 337 15.55 -2.38 7.27
CA LEU A 337 16.14 -1.04 7.10
C LEU A 337 17.53 -0.79 7.73
N SER A 338 18.54 -1.59 7.39
CA SER A 338 19.96 -1.27 7.63
C SER A 338 20.72 -1.06 6.31
N GLU A 339 21.74 -0.18 6.31
CA GLU A 339 22.43 0.26 5.09
C GLU A 339 23.75 -0.50 4.79
N ASN A 340 24.14 -1.48 5.62
CA ASN A 340 25.34 -2.30 5.44
C ASN A 340 24.98 -3.71 4.98
N PHE A 341 25.29 -4.06 3.73
CA PHE A 341 24.88 -5.33 3.13
C PHE A 341 25.83 -6.51 3.40
N ASP A 342 27.14 -6.26 3.37
CA ASP A 342 28.13 -7.34 3.28
C ASP A 342 28.60 -7.89 4.65
N ILE A 343 28.16 -7.27 5.75
CA ILE A 343 28.69 -7.53 7.11
C ILE A 343 27.79 -8.46 7.94
N LEU A 344 26.51 -8.61 7.56
CA LEU A 344 25.48 -9.24 8.42
C LEU A 344 25.08 -10.68 8.06
N LEU A 345 25.62 -11.27 6.99
CA LEU A 345 25.16 -12.58 6.51
C LEU A 345 25.66 -13.75 7.37
N ASP A 346 26.91 -13.72 7.82
CA ASP A 346 27.49 -14.82 8.59
C ASP A 346 27.02 -14.82 10.07
N GLU A 347 26.62 -13.66 10.61
CA GLU A 347 26.05 -13.53 11.97
C GLU A 347 24.74 -14.32 12.16
N TRP A 348 24.02 -14.67 11.09
CA TRP A 348 22.76 -15.44 11.17
C TRP A 348 22.97 -16.96 11.10
N GLY A 349 24.15 -17.40 10.65
CA GLY A 349 24.52 -18.81 10.53
C GLY A 349 23.64 -19.60 9.55
N THR A 350 23.15 -18.97 8.48
CA THR A 350 22.51 -19.66 7.35
C THR A 350 23.52 -20.46 6.54
N ALA A 351 24.75 -19.95 6.38
CA ALA A 351 25.86 -20.69 5.77
C ALA A 351 26.20 -21.98 6.55
N ASP A 352 26.30 -21.93 7.88
CA ASP A 352 26.54 -23.13 8.71
C ASP A 352 25.36 -24.12 8.66
N LEU A 353 24.11 -23.64 8.61
CA LEU A 353 22.94 -24.49 8.36
C LEU A 353 23.00 -25.15 6.97
N SER A 354 23.33 -24.39 5.92
CA SER A 354 23.43 -24.87 4.54
C SER A 354 24.48 -25.96 4.42
N ARG A 355 25.68 -25.68 4.95
CA ARG A 355 26.82 -26.59 4.99
C ARG A 355 26.48 -27.88 5.75
N ARG A 356 25.84 -27.79 6.93
CA ARG A 356 25.43 -28.98 7.70
C ARG A 356 24.34 -29.80 7.02
N ILE A 357 23.37 -29.17 6.33
CA ILE A 357 22.38 -29.89 5.52
C ILE A 357 23.08 -30.57 4.34
N GLY A 358 24.02 -29.88 3.69
CA GLY A 358 24.91 -30.46 2.68
C GLY A 358 25.68 -31.67 3.20
N ASP A 359 26.33 -31.56 4.36
CA ASP A 359 27.08 -32.64 5.02
C ASP A 359 26.17 -33.87 5.32
N ILE A 360 24.95 -33.63 5.84
CA ILE A 360 23.94 -34.67 6.09
C ILE A 360 23.56 -35.40 4.80
N LEU A 361 23.38 -34.67 3.69
CA LEU A 361 23.00 -35.26 2.40
C LEU A 361 24.18 -36.00 1.74
N LYS A 362 25.39 -35.42 1.80
CA LYS A 362 26.65 -36.04 1.33
C LYS A 362 27.02 -37.29 2.13
N GLY A 363 26.64 -37.35 3.41
CA GLY A 363 26.84 -38.49 4.30
C GLY A 363 25.88 -39.66 4.11
N ARG A 364 24.91 -39.56 3.18
CA ARG A 364 24.01 -40.67 2.83
C ARG A 364 24.72 -41.74 2.02
N GLY A 365 24.28 -43.00 2.16
CA GLY A 365 24.75 -44.12 1.32
C GLY A 365 24.31 -44.04 -0.15
N SER A 366 23.42 -43.10 -0.50
CA SER A 366 23.09 -42.74 -1.88
C SER A 366 22.66 -41.25 -1.94
N PRO A 367 22.97 -40.51 -3.02
CA PRO A 367 22.50 -39.13 -3.18
C PRO A 367 20.98 -39.00 -3.04
N LEU A 368 20.49 -37.85 -2.56
CA LEU A 368 19.05 -37.63 -2.42
C LEU A 368 18.43 -37.36 -3.80
N LYS A 369 17.41 -38.15 -4.14
CA LYS A 369 16.64 -38.00 -5.39
C LYS A 369 15.47 -37.05 -5.20
N THR A 370 15.37 -36.03 -6.05
CA THR A 370 14.19 -35.14 -6.11
C THR A 370 13.94 -34.68 -7.55
N LYS A 371 12.68 -34.56 -7.97
CA LYS A 371 12.32 -34.08 -9.32
C LYS A 371 12.45 -32.57 -9.42
N LYS A 372 12.06 -31.86 -8.37
CA LYS A 372 12.16 -30.40 -8.22
C LYS A 372 12.98 -30.05 -6.97
N PHE A 373 13.85 -29.06 -7.12
CA PHE A 373 14.57 -28.43 -6.02
C PHE A 373 14.26 -26.93 -6.02
N SER A 374 13.70 -26.43 -4.92
CA SER A 374 13.35 -25.03 -4.72
C SER A 374 14.14 -24.47 -3.55
N MET A 375 15.02 -23.48 -3.77
CA MET A 375 15.81 -22.89 -2.69
C MET A 375 15.73 -21.37 -2.65
N GLY A 376 15.40 -20.83 -1.47
CA GLY A 376 15.44 -19.40 -1.17
C GLY A 376 16.61 -19.07 -0.28
N SER A 377 17.57 -18.30 -0.81
CA SER A 377 18.87 -18.04 -0.19
C SER A 377 19.42 -16.66 -0.59
N SER A 378 20.37 -16.18 0.22
CA SER A 378 21.10 -14.93 0.01
C SER A 378 22.32 -15.05 -0.92
N SER A 379 22.84 -16.26 -1.13
CA SER A 379 24.17 -16.52 -1.68
C SER A 379 24.20 -17.83 -2.49
N GLN A 380 24.82 -17.81 -3.68
CA GLN A 380 24.96 -19.03 -4.48
C GLN A 380 25.74 -20.15 -3.78
N MET A 381 26.64 -19.82 -2.85
CA MET A 381 27.40 -20.82 -2.07
C MET A 381 26.49 -21.67 -1.17
N GLU A 382 25.49 -21.05 -0.52
CA GLU A 382 24.51 -21.77 0.30
C GLU A 382 23.71 -22.77 -0.56
N ILE A 383 23.35 -22.37 -1.79
CA ILE A 383 22.65 -23.23 -2.74
C ILE A 383 23.57 -24.36 -3.23
N MET A 384 24.83 -24.07 -3.57
CA MET A 384 25.79 -25.06 -4.05
C MET A 384 26.10 -26.12 -2.98
N GLU A 385 26.20 -25.76 -1.70
CA GLU A 385 26.46 -26.71 -0.60
C GLU A 385 25.42 -27.85 -0.51
N ILE A 386 24.16 -27.54 -0.87
CA ILE A 386 23.05 -28.49 -0.82
C ILE A 386 22.79 -29.12 -2.19
N LEU A 387 22.71 -28.30 -3.25
CA LEU A 387 22.39 -28.77 -4.60
C LEU A 387 23.45 -29.73 -5.15
N SER A 388 24.73 -29.55 -4.79
CA SER A 388 25.80 -30.50 -5.14
C SER A 388 25.61 -31.91 -4.55
N ALA A 389 24.82 -32.05 -3.47
CA ALA A 389 24.52 -33.33 -2.81
C ALA A 389 23.26 -34.04 -3.37
N ILE A 390 22.57 -33.43 -4.34
CA ILE A 390 21.35 -33.96 -4.96
C ILE A 390 21.71 -34.82 -6.18
N ASP A 391 20.96 -35.91 -6.36
CA ASP A 391 21.07 -36.82 -7.51
C ASP A 391 20.74 -36.11 -8.82
N THR A 392 21.77 -35.90 -9.64
CA THR A 392 21.74 -35.19 -10.91
C THR A 392 20.83 -35.81 -11.98
N HIS A 393 20.54 -37.13 -11.90
CA HIS A 393 19.72 -37.81 -12.91
C HIS A 393 18.21 -37.74 -12.61
N SER A 394 17.84 -37.57 -11.33
CA SER A 394 16.46 -37.37 -10.90
C SER A 394 15.97 -35.92 -11.03
N LEU A 395 16.90 -34.96 -10.93
CA LEU A 395 16.59 -33.53 -10.91
C LEU A 395 16.21 -33.01 -12.30
N LYS A 396 14.97 -32.52 -12.43
CA LYS A 396 14.45 -31.88 -13.64
C LYS A 396 14.31 -30.38 -13.50
N THR A 397 13.85 -29.89 -12.35
CA THR A 397 13.52 -28.47 -12.14
C THR A 397 14.35 -27.85 -11.02
N ILE A 398 15.06 -26.76 -11.33
CA ILE A 398 15.69 -25.87 -10.36
C ILE A 398 14.84 -24.60 -10.24
N GLU A 399 14.47 -24.23 -9.02
CA GLU A 399 13.73 -23.00 -8.73
C GLU A 399 14.47 -22.17 -7.68
N LEU A 400 14.86 -20.96 -8.07
CA LEU A 400 15.50 -19.97 -7.22
C LEU A 400 14.39 -19.07 -6.62
N LEU A 401 14.13 -19.26 -5.34
CA LEU A 401 13.12 -18.50 -4.60
C LEU A 401 13.72 -17.19 -4.07
N TYR A 402 12.90 -16.15 -4.00
CA TYR A 402 13.29 -14.88 -3.35
C TYR A 402 13.22 -15.03 -1.82
N PRO A 403 14.23 -14.60 -1.02
CA PRO A 403 14.37 -14.94 0.40
C PRO A 403 13.46 -14.15 1.40
N SER A 404 12.18 -13.92 1.05
CA SER A 404 11.12 -13.39 1.93
C SER A 404 9.81 -14.20 1.78
N GLU A 405 8.73 -13.90 2.52
CA GLU A 405 7.43 -14.62 2.35
C GLU A 405 7.03 -14.69 0.87
N GLN A 406 6.33 -15.74 0.40
CA GLN A 406 5.91 -15.74 -1.02
C GLN A 406 4.83 -14.69 -1.28
N GLN A 407 4.02 -14.41 -0.27
CA GLN A 407 3.25 -13.17 -0.23
C GLN A 407 4.18 -11.98 -0.36
N ASP A 408 5.13 -11.73 0.54
CA ASP A 408 6.13 -10.66 0.37
C ASP A 408 6.84 -10.69 -0.98
N ALA A 409 7.03 -11.82 -1.69
CA ALA A 409 7.75 -11.86 -2.96
C ALA A 409 6.89 -11.32 -4.11
N MET A 410 5.64 -11.78 -4.23
CA MET A 410 4.66 -11.17 -5.14
C MET A 410 4.37 -9.73 -4.71
N LYS A 411 4.18 -9.51 -3.42
CA LYS A 411 4.01 -8.18 -2.83
C LYS A 411 5.29 -7.34 -2.93
N ASN A 412 6.50 -7.85 -3.17
CA ASN A 412 7.74 -7.06 -3.40
C ASN A 412 7.92 -6.67 -4.87
N PHE A 413 7.20 -7.30 -5.81
CA PHE A 413 6.87 -6.57 -7.04
C PHE A 413 5.99 -5.39 -6.66
N TYR A 414 4.97 -5.62 -5.82
CA TYR A 414 4.11 -4.55 -5.32
C TYR A 414 4.71 -3.63 -4.27
N TYR A 415 5.96 -3.84 -3.83
CA TYR A 415 6.68 -3.11 -2.78
C TYR A 415 8.16 -3.07 -3.15
N ASN A 416 8.71 -1.94 -3.60
CA ASN A 416 10.16 -1.90 -3.70
C ASN A 416 10.68 -2.11 -2.27
N VAL A 417 11.51 -3.10 -2.11
CA VAL A 417 12.65 -3.07 -1.21
C VAL A 417 13.87 -3.35 -2.10
N ILE A 418 15.04 -2.97 -1.60
CA ILE A 418 16.38 -3.34 -2.08
C ILE A 418 16.37 -4.46 -3.15
N GLU A 419 16.70 -4.12 -4.39
CA GLU A 419 17.02 -5.10 -5.42
C GLU A 419 18.03 -6.10 -4.82
N TRP A 420 17.73 -7.40 -4.86
CA TRP A 420 18.67 -8.45 -4.43
C TRP A 420 19.37 -8.98 -5.68
N PRO A 421 20.51 -8.38 -6.11
CA PRO A 421 21.29 -8.91 -7.21
C PRO A 421 21.83 -10.28 -6.80
N PHE A 422 21.52 -11.30 -7.59
CA PHE A 422 21.99 -12.66 -7.35
C PHE A 422 22.87 -13.10 -8.52
N GLN A 423 24.09 -13.50 -8.21
CA GLN A 423 25.00 -14.08 -9.20
C GLN A 423 24.82 -15.60 -9.23
N VAL A 424 24.93 -16.17 -10.43
CA VAL A 424 24.86 -17.61 -10.71
C VAL A 424 26.07 -18.09 -11.51
N ASP A 425 27.16 -17.31 -11.54
CA ASP A 425 28.40 -17.62 -12.27
C ASP A 425 29.08 -18.91 -11.76
N GLN A 426 28.99 -19.20 -10.45
CA GLN A 426 29.56 -20.42 -9.86
C GLN A 426 28.49 -21.53 -9.80
N LEU A 427 27.23 -21.14 -9.59
CA LEU A 427 26.09 -22.06 -9.62
C LEU A 427 25.86 -22.68 -11.01
N SER A 428 26.14 -21.94 -12.09
CA SER A 428 25.94 -22.41 -13.47
C SER A 428 26.96 -23.47 -13.89
N GLU A 429 28.09 -23.56 -13.20
CA GLU A 429 29.17 -24.48 -13.55
C GLU A 429 28.94 -25.92 -13.06
N ILE A 430 28.07 -26.14 -12.06
CA ILE A 430 27.84 -27.46 -11.46
C ILE A 430 27.02 -28.39 -12.37
N VAL A 431 27.25 -29.70 -12.23
CA VAL A 431 26.64 -30.72 -13.10
C VAL A 431 25.11 -30.81 -12.94
N GLN A 432 24.56 -30.47 -11.76
CA GLN A 432 23.12 -30.38 -11.54
C GLN A 432 22.47 -29.27 -12.39
N TRP A 433 23.10 -28.11 -12.55
CA TRP A 433 22.59 -27.01 -13.37
C TRP A 433 22.59 -27.37 -14.85
N LYS A 434 23.73 -27.91 -15.33
CA LYS A 434 23.96 -28.27 -16.73
C LYS A 434 23.12 -29.47 -17.24
N ASN A 435 22.55 -30.27 -16.34
CA ASN A 435 21.70 -31.41 -16.69
C ASN A 435 20.19 -31.20 -16.43
N ALA A 436 19.81 -30.19 -15.65
CA ALA A 436 18.40 -29.90 -15.39
C ALA A 436 17.64 -29.47 -16.67
N GLU A 437 16.34 -29.77 -16.69
CA GLU A 437 15.45 -29.50 -17.83
C GLU A 437 14.76 -28.14 -17.71
N HIS A 438 14.51 -27.65 -16.49
CA HIS A 438 13.74 -26.44 -16.23
C HIS A 438 14.41 -25.52 -15.20
N LEU A 439 14.47 -24.21 -15.50
CA LEU A 439 14.95 -23.16 -14.59
C LEU A 439 13.84 -22.13 -14.31
N ILE A 440 13.57 -21.86 -13.03
CA ILE A 440 12.59 -20.88 -12.58
C ILE A 440 13.26 -19.88 -11.63
N SER A 441 13.21 -18.59 -11.94
CA SER A 441 13.74 -17.49 -11.10
C SER A 441 12.91 -16.23 -11.31
N LYS A 442 11.59 -16.34 -11.16
CA LYS A 442 10.61 -15.28 -11.50
C LYS A 442 10.78 -13.99 -10.71
N TYR A 443 11.23 -14.10 -9.46
CA TYR A 443 11.24 -12.99 -8.49
C TYR A 443 12.63 -12.61 -7.97
N LEU A 444 13.63 -13.46 -8.17
CA LEU A 444 15.03 -13.20 -7.81
C LEU A 444 15.76 -12.59 -9.02
N THR A 445 16.45 -11.46 -8.82
CA THR A 445 17.05 -10.68 -9.92
C THR A 445 18.45 -11.18 -10.23
N LEU A 446 18.61 -11.92 -11.32
CA LEU A 446 19.90 -12.45 -11.75
C LEU A 446 20.78 -11.34 -12.36
N THR A 447 22.04 -11.27 -11.94
CA THR A 447 23.02 -10.26 -12.39
C THR A 447 24.22 -10.81 -13.17
N THR A 448 24.38 -12.12 -13.25
CA THR A 448 25.30 -12.75 -14.21
C THR A 448 24.83 -12.44 -15.65
N PRO A 449 25.71 -12.08 -16.60
CA PRO A 449 25.36 -11.93 -18.01
C PRO A 449 24.76 -13.23 -18.59
N ILE A 450 23.82 -13.12 -19.53
CA ILE A 450 23.13 -14.30 -20.11
C ILE A 450 24.10 -15.33 -20.73
N PRO A 451 25.17 -14.93 -21.45
CA PRO A 451 26.19 -15.88 -21.94
C PRO A 451 26.95 -16.63 -20.85
N GLU A 452 27.04 -16.08 -19.63
CA GLU A 452 27.77 -16.67 -18.49
C GLU A 452 26.86 -17.56 -17.60
N MET A 453 25.55 -17.63 -17.89
CA MET A 453 24.61 -18.44 -17.10
C MET A 453 24.56 -19.93 -17.49
N ASN A 454 25.30 -20.38 -18.52
CA ASN A 454 25.24 -21.76 -19.04
C ASN A 454 23.80 -22.31 -19.22
N ILE A 455 22.90 -21.55 -19.87
CA ILE A 455 21.46 -21.90 -19.94
C ILE A 455 21.02 -22.75 -21.14
N GLU A 456 21.94 -23.20 -22.00
CA GLU A 456 21.59 -23.85 -23.28
C GLU A 456 20.99 -25.25 -23.15
N ASN A 457 21.18 -25.90 -22.00
CA ASN A 457 20.62 -27.23 -21.71
C ASN A 457 19.13 -27.23 -21.37
N PHE A 458 18.57 -26.09 -20.94
CA PHE A 458 17.19 -26.02 -20.44
C PHE A 458 16.18 -26.17 -21.59
N VAL A 459 15.13 -26.94 -21.33
CA VAL A 459 13.93 -27.09 -22.17
C VAL A 459 13.02 -25.87 -21.99
N ASN A 460 12.80 -25.48 -20.74
CA ASN A 460 11.96 -24.34 -20.35
C ASN A 460 12.67 -23.47 -19.30
N LEU A 461 12.49 -22.15 -19.41
CA LEU A 461 13.19 -21.18 -18.57
C LEU A 461 12.27 -19.98 -18.32
N ASP A 462 12.06 -19.60 -17.05
CA ASP A 462 11.29 -18.40 -16.65
C ASP A 462 12.03 -17.63 -15.56
N ILE A 463 12.82 -16.62 -15.96
CA ILE A 463 13.76 -15.88 -15.08
C ILE A 463 13.55 -14.36 -15.14
N LEU A 464 14.04 -13.69 -14.11
CA LEU A 464 14.22 -12.24 -14.04
C LEU A 464 15.72 -11.90 -14.09
N VAL A 465 16.17 -11.19 -15.12
CA VAL A 465 17.53 -10.64 -15.23
C VAL A 465 17.54 -9.14 -14.92
N LYS A 466 18.68 -8.61 -14.50
CA LYS A 466 18.83 -7.16 -14.30
C LYS A 466 18.81 -6.40 -15.63
N THR A 467 19.66 -6.80 -16.57
CA THR A 467 19.88 -6.13 -17.87
C THR A 467 19.69 -7.08 -19.04
N LEU A 468 19.18 -6.58 -20.16
CA LEU A 468 19.15 -7.27 -21.46
C LEU A 468 19.67 -6.37 -22.58
N SER A 469 20.54 -6.90 -23.45
CA SER A 469 21.19 -6.19 -24.56
C SER A 469 20.82 -6.75 -25.94
N SER A 470 21.20 -6.05 -27.02
CA SER A 470 21.06 -6.55 -28.39
C SER A 470 21.89 -7.82 -28.60
N GLU A 471 23.08 -7.85 -28.00
CA GLU A 471 24.03 -8.96 -27.99
C GLU A 471 23.45 -10.21 -27.31
N ASP A 472 22.77 -10.05 -26.16
CA ASP A 472 22.09 -11.17 -25.48
C ASP A 472 21.01 -11.80 -26.36
N VAL A 473 20.23 -10.99 -27.07
CA VAL A 473 19.18 -11.47 -27.99
C VAL A 473 19.79 -12.17 -29.21
N LEU A 474 20.90 -11.66 -29.74
CA LEU A 474 21.66 -12.32 -30.81
C LEU A 474 22.25 -13.67 -30.34
N TYR A 475 22.84 -13.72 -29.14
CA TYR A 475 23.37 -14.93 -28.50
C TYR A 475 22.26 -15.99 -28.35
N LEU A 476 21.13 -15.62 -27.71
CA LEU A 476 19.97 -16.49 -27.53
C LEU A 476 19.45 -17.02 -28.87
N LYS A 477 19.21 -16.14 -29.86
CA LYS A 477 18.81 -16.56 -31.21
C LYS A 477 19.79 -17.59 -31.79
N THR A 478 21.09 -17.33 -31.67
CA THR A 478 22.14 -18.09 -32.35
C THR A 478 22.31 -19.50 -31.77
N ASN A 479 22.16 -19.66 -30.45
CA ASN A 479 22.38 -20.94 -29.79
C ASN A 479 21.08 -21.74 -29.59
N LEU A 480 19.94 -21.07 -29.39
CA LEU A 480 18.64 -21.77 -29.37
C LEU A 480 18.28 -22.36 -30.74
N LEU A 481 18.69 -21.74 -31.86
CA LEU A 481 18.57 -22.33 -33.22
C LEU A 481 19.37 -23.63 -33.41
N LYS A 482 20.31 -23.95 -32.50
CA LYS A 482 21.11 -25.19 -32.50
C LYS A 482 20.58 -26.21 -31.48
N SER A 483 19.75 -25.80 -30.52
CA SER A 483 19.29 -26.66 -29.44
C SER A 483 18.12 -27.55 -29.88
N SER A 484 18.31 -28.86 -29.80
CA SER A 484 17.25 -29.86 -30.06
C SER A 484 16.33 -30.09 -28.85
N LYS A 485 16.56 -29.39 -27.73
CA LYS A 485 15.80 -29.53 -26.47
C LYS A 485 14.91 -28.33 -26.15
N PHE A 486 15.24 -27.15 -26.66
CA PHE A 486 14.55 -25.90 -26.35
C PHE A 486 13.05 -25.94 -26.71
N GLN A 487 12.19 -25.48 -25.81
CA GLN A 487 10.75 -25.27 -26.06
C GLN A 487 10.32 -23.84 -25.78
N LYS A 488 10.60 -23.29 -24.59
CA LYS A 488 10.12 -21.95 -24.21
C LYS A 488 10.99 -21.25 -23.17
N PHE A 489 11.66 -20.19 -23.60
CA PHE A 489 12.35 -19.26 -22.69
C PHE A 489 11.51 -18.00 -22.52
N LYS A 490 11.36 -17.56 -21.27
CA LYS A 490 10.73 -16.31 -20.85
C LYS A 490 11.73 -15.58 -19.96
N ILE A 491 12.26 -14.47 -20.47
CA ILE A 491 13.26 -13.65 -19.79
C ILE A 491 12.61 -12.30 -19.50
N SER A 492 12.31 -12.07 -18.23
CA SER A 492 11.88 -10.77 -17.71
C SER A 492 13.14 -9.95 -17.43
N PHE A 493 13.14 -8.65 -17.71
CA PHE A 493 14.31 -7.79 -17.49
C PHE A 493 13.93 -6.47 -16.83
N GLN A 494 14.78 -5.96 -15.92
CA GLN A 494 14.52 -4.69 -15.22
C GLN A 494 14.98 -3.46 -16.00
N GLU A 495 16.11 -3.60 -16.70
CA GLU A 495 16.81 -2.59 -17.47
C GLU A 495 17.11 -3.17 -18.86
N SER A 496 17.17 -2.34 -19.89
CA SER A 496 17.47 -2.78 -21.26
C SER A 496 18.39 -1.78 -21.96
N THR A 497 19.32 -2.31 -22.74
CA THR A 497 20.22 -1.59 -23.63
C THR A 497 19.97 -1.92 -25.11
N ILE A 498 18.89 -2.64 -25.42
CA ILE A 498 18.46 -2.93 -26.79
C ILE A 498 18.11 -1.63 -27.51
N ASP A 499 18.68 -1.43 -28.70
CA ASP A 499 18.45 -0.30 -29.59
C ASP A 499 18.28 -0.77 -31.06
N GLU A 500 18.33 0.17 -32.00
CA GLU A 500 18.17 -0.09 -33.44
C GLU A 500 19.28 -0.99 -34.03
N SER A 501 20.39 -1.24 -33.31
CA SER A 501 21.41 -2.21 -33.72
C SER A 501 20.86 -3.64 -33.79
N LEU A 502 19.85 -3.99 -32.98
CA LEU A 502 19.26 -5.32 -32.98
C LEU A 502 18.68 -5.70 -34.35
N HIS A 503 18.08 -4.75 -35.06
CA HIS A 503 17.53 -4.98 -36.41
C HIS A 503 18.65 -5.32 -37.41
N ASN A 504 19.80 -4.65 -37.30
CA ASN A 504 20.99 -4.97 -38.09
C ASN A 504 21.61 -6.32 -37.71
N MET A 505 21.54 -6.73 -36.44
CA MET A 505 22.07 -8.01 -35.95
C MET A 505 21.21 -9.23 -36.33
N ILE A 506 19.88 -9.14 -36.16
CA ILE A 506 19.00 -10.32 -36.32
C ILE A 506 18.06 -10.24 -37.52
N GLY A 507 18.02 -9.12 -38.24
CA GLY A 507 17.08 -8.80 -39.32
C GLY A 507 15.89 -7.98 -38.83
N GLU A 508 15.20 -7.31 -39.75
CA GLU A 508 13.94 -6.60 -39.46
C GLU A 508 12.86 -7.56 -38.91
N PRO A 509 12.04 -7.13 -37.94
CA PRO A 509 10.93 -7.92 -37.44
C PRO A 509 9.84 -8.15 -38.49
N TYR A 510 9.30 -9.37 -38.51
CA TYR A 510 8.15 -9.73 -39.35
C TYR A 510 6.89 -8.92 -39.02
N ARG A 511 6.72 -8.54 -37.74
CA ARG A 511 5.77 -7.50 -37.32
C ARG A 511 6.37 -6.63 -36.21
N ASN A 512 6.33 -5.32 -36.41
CA ASN A 512 6.63 -4.31 -35.41
C ASN A 512 5.33 -3.55 -35.08
N PHE A 513 5.00 -3.49 -33.79
CA PHE A 513 3.93 -2.67 -33.25
C PHE A 513 4.55 -1.45 -32.55
N SER A 514 4.61 -0.33 -33.26
CA SER A 514 4.96 1.01 -32.75
C SER A 514 6.28 1.09 -31.96
N ASN A 515 7.29 0.30 -32.33
CA ASN A 515 8.59 0.16 -31.64
C ASN A 515 8.51 -0.31 -30.18
N VAL A 516 7.34 -0.79 -29.73
CA VAL A 516 7.14 -1.31 -28.38
C VAL A 516 6.95 -2.83 -28.34
N LYS A 517 6.59 -3.47 -29.47
CA LYS A 517 6.58 -4.93 -29.56
C LYS A 517 7.01 -5.40 -30.94
N SER A 518 8.06 -6.20 -30.98
CA SER A 518 8.65 -6.74 -32.21
C SER A 518 8.61 -8.26 -32.22
N ILE A 519 8.22 -8.83 -33.36
CA ILE A 519 8.05 -10.27 -33.55
C ILE A 519 8.91 -10.74 -34.73
N TRP A 520 9.72 -11.76 -34.49
CA TRP A 520 10.50 -12.46 -35.52
C TRP A 520 10.16 -13.94 -35.54
N TYR A 521 10.32 -14.56 -36.71
CA TYR A 521 10.25 -16.01 -36.90
C TYR A 521 11.53 -16.48 -37.59
N PHE A 522 12.27 -17.38 -36.95
CA PHE A 522 13.48 -17.98 -37.52
C PHE A 522 13.27 -19.49 -37.65
N ARG A 523 13.33 -20.02 -38.87
CA ARG A 523 13.15 -21.45 -39.13
C ARG A 523 14.29 -22.25 -38.51
N ILE A 524 13.96 -23.35 -37.82
CA ILE A 524 14.94 -24.31 -37.31
C ILE A 524 15.45 -25.16 -38.48
N GLY A 525 16.77 -25.39 -38.51
CA GLY A 525 17.42 -26.15 -39.59
C GLY A 525 16.84 -27.55 -39.74
N ASN A 526 16.49 -27.94 -40.97
CA ASN A 526 15.95 -29.25 -41.35
C ASN A 526 14.60 -29.65 -40.72
N THR A 527 13.86 -28.76 -40.07
CA THR A 527 12.49 -29.03 -39.60
C THR A 527 11.46 -28.07 -40.19
N ASN A 528 10.18 -28.23 -39.82
CA ASN A 528 9.10 -27.29 -40.17
C ASN A 528 8.82 -26.30 -39.02
N ASP A 529 9.65 -26.30 -37.97
CA ASP A 529 9.46 -25.52 -36.76
C ASP A 529 10.19 -24.17 -36.85
N TYR A 530 9.73 -23.21 -36.07
CA TYR A 530 10.23 -21.85 -36.06
C TYR A 530 10.41 -21.36 -34.63
N ILE A 531 11.57 -20.77 -34.34
CA ILE A 531 11.74 -19.96 -33.13
C ILE A 531 10.97 -18.66 -33.33
N HIS A 532 9.90 -18.52 -32.56
CA HIS A 532 9.07 -17.33 -32.45
C HIS A 532 9.64 -16.43 -31.35
N ILE A 533 10.40 -15.39 -31.75
CA ILE A 533 10.93 -14.40 -30.81
C ILE A 533 9.91 -13.26 -30.70
N VAL A 534 9.44 -13.02 -29.48
CA VAL A 534 8.63 -11.85 -29.14
C VAL A 534 9.44 -10.99 -28.17
N LEU A 535 9.98 -9.88 -28.67
CA LEU A 535 10.52 -8.84 -27.80
C LEU A 535 9.38 -7.88 -27.46
N ASP A 536 9.05 -7.78 -26.17
CA ASP A 536 8.11 -6.80 -25.65
C ASP A 536 8.91 -5.70 -24.94
N THR A 537 9.24 -4.62 -25.66
CA THR A 537 9.81 -3.38 -25.09
C THR A 537 8.72 -2.49 -24.49
N ARG A 538 7.43 -2.86 -24.64
CA ARG A 538 6.39 -2.50 -23.67
C ARG A 538 6.84 -3.07 -22.32
N LYS A 539 7.38 -2.19 -21.46
CA LYS A 539 7.08 -2.32 -20.03
C LYS A 539 5.57 -2.53 -19.93
N ASN A 540 5.14 -3.72 -19.49
CA ASN A 540 3.81 -4.31 -19.73
C ASN A 540 2.68 -3.29 -19.99
N GLN A 541 2.51 -2.91 -21.27
CA GLN A 541 1.68 -1.80 -21.76
C GLN A 541 1.64 -0.54 -20.85
N MET A 542 2.63 0.35 -20.95
CA MET A 542 2.60 1.58 -20.17
C MET A 542 2.97 2.80 -21.02
N PRO A 543 2.12 3.85 -21.09
CA PRO A 543 0.98 4.18 -20.21
C PRO A 543 -0.42 3.90 -20.77
N TYR A 544 -1.41 3.71 -19.90
CA TYR A 544 -2.84 3.65 -20.28
C TYR A 544 -3.56 5.01 -20.18
N ALA A 545 -3.14 5.90 -19.28
CA ALA A 545 -3.78 7.22 -19.13
C ALA A 545 -3.02 8.36 -19.81
N CYS A 546 -1.71 8.23 -20.04
CA CYS A 546 -0.89 9.29 -20.63
C CYS A 546 -1.27 9.67 -22.07
N GLU A 547 -1.96 8.81 -22.83
CA GLU A 547 -2.51 9.16 -24.15
C GLU A 547 -3.65 10.21 -24.05
N ASN A 548 -4.35 10.27 -22.92
CA ASN A 548 -5.43 11.24 -22.68
C ASN A 548 -4.94 12.66 -22.33
N LEU A 549 -3.61 12.90 -22.35
CA LEU A 549 -3.01 14.22 -22.13
C LEU A 549 -2.18 14.66 -23.34
N THR A 550 -2.29 15.94 -23.70
CA THR A 550 -1.45 16.52 -24.76
C THR A 550 0.01 16.67 -24.31
N ASN A 551 0.94 16.68 -25.26
CA ASN A 551 2.36 16.89 -24.97
C ASN A 551 2.65 18.25 -24.30
N GLN A 552 1.80 19.26 -24.56
CA GLN A 552 1.85 20.54 -23.86
C GLN A 552 1.52 20.38 -22.37
N GLN A 553 0.43 19.70 -22.02
CA GLN A 553 0.07 19.41 -20.62
C GLN A 553 1.14 18.57 -19.91
N LYS A 554 1.67 17.50 -20.55
CA LYS A 554 2.75 16.67 -19.98
C LYS A 554 3.98 17.51 -19.58
N SER A 555 4.36 18.48 -20.41
CA SER A 555 5.48 19.39 -20.11
C SER A 555 5.24 20.32 -18.91
N GLN A 556 3.97 20.61 -18.61
CA GLN A 556 3.52 21.59 -17.61
C GLN A 556 3.25 21.00 -16.21
N ILE A 557 3.24 19.67 -16.02
CA ILE A 557 3.11 19.06 -14.68
C ILE A 557 4.12 19.70 -13.71
N ASN A 558 3.74 20.09 -12.49
CA ASN A 558 4.64 20.73 -11.50
C ASN A 558 4.58 20.13 -10.10
N GLY A 559 3.47 19.50 -9.75
CA GLY A 559 3.26 18.78 -8.52
C GLY A 559 2.59 17.44 -8.84
N ILE A 560 2.96 16.43 -8.09
CA ILE A 560 2.31 15.12 -8.16
C ILE A 560 1.90 14.78 -6.74
N ARG A 561 0.61 14.49 -6.56
CA ARG A 561 0.10 13.88 -5.34
C ARG A 561 -0.34 12.45 -5.65
N ILE A 562 0.03 11.54 -4.76
CA ILE A 562 -0.26 10.11 -4.86
C ILE A 562 -1.04 9.73 -3.61
N GLU A 563 -2.23 9.16 -3.82
CA GLU A 563 -3.14 8.79 -2.73
C GLU A 563 -3.56 7.32 -2.93
N THR A 564 -3.24 6.48 -1.94
CA THR A 564 -3.53 5.05 -1.96
C THR A 564 -4.75 4.72 -1.08
N TYR A 565 -5.69 4.00 -1.66
CA TYR A 565 -6.89 3.46 -1.04
C TYR A 565 -6.90 1.93 -1.26
N ASP A 566 -7.70 1.20 -0.48
CA ASP A 566 -7.69 -0.28 -0.46
C ASP A 566 -8.00 -0.89 -1.85
N ASP A 567 -8.79 -0.17 -2.66
CA ASP A 567 -9.24 -0.60 -4.00
C ASP A 567 -8.99 0.39 -5.14
N ASN A 568 -8.26 1.48 -4.91
CA ASN A 568 -7.67 2.26 -6.01
C ASN A 568 -6.48 3.12 -5.60
N ILE A 569 -5.67 3.48 -6.60
CA ILE A 569 -4.73 4.60 -6.49
C ILE A 569 -5.29 5.77 -7.27
N LYS A 570 -5.18 6.96 -6.69
CA LYS A 570 -5.45 8.22 -7.39
C LYS A 570 -4.14 8.94 -7.66
N LEU A 571 -3.80 9.07 -8.94
CA LEU A 571 -2.73 9.92 -9.41
C LEU A 571 -3.30 11.33 -9.63
N ASN A 572 -3.00 12.24 -8.71
CA ASN A 572 -3.42 13.63 -8.79
C ASN A 572 -2.29 14.46 -9.45
N LEU A 573 -2.35 14.59 -10.78
CA LEU A 573 -1.39 15.37 -11.57
C LEU A 573 -1.71 16.87 -11.52
N LYS A 574 -0.95 17.66 -10.75
CA LYS A 574 -1.06 19.12 -10.75
C LYS A 574 -0.21 19.73 -11.87
N LEU A 575 -0.86 20.44 -12.79
CA LEU A 575 -0.23 21.26 -13.82
C LEU A 575 0.19 22.63 -13.26
N ASP A 576 1.25 23.24 -13.79
CA ASP A 576 1.64 24.65 -13.54
C ASP A 576 0.69 25.64 -14.26
N SER A 577 -0.62 25.36 -14.18
CA SER A 577 -1.64 26.34 -14.54
C SER A 577 -1.52 27.52 -13.59
N SER A 578 -1.40 28.71 -14.16
CA SER A 578 -1.07 29.96 -13.47
C SER A 578 -2.15 30.50 -12.50
N LEU A 579 -3.18 29.71 -12.18
CA LEU A 579 -4.46 30.19 -11.67
C LEU A 579 -5.36 29.15 -10.95
N VAL A 580 -5.24 27.85 -11.24
CA VAL A 580 -6.10 26.79 -10.67
C VAL A 580 -5.27 25.54 -10.44
N GLU A 581 -5.59 24.75 -9.41
CA GLU A 581 -5.15 23.34 -9.40
C GLU A 581 -5.93 22.57 -10.47
N ILE A 582 -5.49 22.63 -11.73
CA ILE A 582 -5.93 21.68 -12.76
C ILE A 582 -5.26 20.34 -12.43
N GLY A 583 -5.86 19.67 -11.45
CA GLY A 583 -5.61 18.30 -11.09
C GLY A 583 -6.33 17.39 -12.07
N HIS A 584 -5.57 16.66 -12.89
CA HIS A 584 -6.12 15.46 -13.51
C HIS A 584 -6.00 14.32 -12.49
N THR A 585 -7.12 13.96 -11.88
CA THR A 585 -7.25 12.74 -11.08
C THR A 585 -7.42 11.57 -12.01
N ILE A 586 -6.46 10.65 -11.96
CA ILE A 586 -6.51 9.38 -12.69
C ILE A 586 -6.70 8.28 -11.66
N SER A 587 -7.84 7.57 -11.73
CA SER A 587 -8.15 6.48 -10.81
C SER A 587 -7.78 5.15 -11.44
N TYR A 588 -6.87 4.42 -10.80
CA TYR A 588 -6.50 3.06 -11.17
C TYR A 588 -7.31 2.13 -10.28
N ASN A 589 -8.46 1.67 -10.78
CA ASN A 589 -9.42 0.88 -10.03
C ASN A 589 -9.06 -0.61 -10.08
N LYS A 590 -8.91 -1.20 -8.90
CA LYS A 590 -8.71 -2.64 -8.67
C LYS A 590 -10.00 -3.40 -9.02
N PHE A 591 -9.87 -4.48 -9.79
CA PHE A 591 -10.93 -5.46 -10.06
C PHE A 591 -10.33 -6.85 -9.79
N GLY A 592 -10.71 -7.47 -8.67
CA GLY A 592 -9.95 -8.61 -8.12
C GLY A 592 -8.49 -8.25 -7.82
N SER A 593 -7.58 -9.24 -7.91
CA SER A 593 -6.16 -9.09 -7.55
C SER A 593 -5.25 -8.66 -8.71
N PHE A 594 -5.60 -9.03 -9.94
CA PHE A 594 -4.74 -8.88 -11.14
C PHE A 594 -5.39 -8.12 -12.30
N VAL A 595 -6.59 -7.54 -12.13
CA VAL A 595 -7.24 -6.77 -13.19
C VAL A 595 -7.44 -5.31 -12.76
N THR A 596 -7.27 -4.39 -13.71
CA THR A 596 -7.43 -2.95 -13.51
C THR A 596 -8.36 -2.33 -14.55
N THR A 597 -9.16 -1.34 -14.15
CA THR A 597 -9.67 -0.31 -15.07
C THR A 597 -9.03 1.04 -14.76
N VAL A 598 -8.65 1.78 -15.80
CA VAL A 598 -8.04 3.10 -15.69
C VAL A 598 -9.05 4.16 -16.09
N GLN A 599 -9.46 4.96 -15.12
CA GLN A 599 -10.48 6.00 -15.28
C GLN A 599 -9.84 7.39 -15.37
N PHE A 600 -10.07 8.07 -16.49
CA PHE A 600 -9.61 9.43 -16.76
C PHE A 600 -10.83 10.34 -16.96
N GLY A 601 -11.29 10.96 -15.88
CA GLY A 601 -12.55 11.73 -15.87
C GLY A 601 -13.75 10.82 -16.17
N ASN A 602 -14.46 11.08 -17.26
CA ASN A 602 -15.65 10.32 -17.68
C ASN A 602 -15.34 9.15 -18.63
N LYS A 603 -14.06 8.90 -18.96
CA LYS A 603 -13.62 7.75 -19.76
C LYS A 603 -13.02 6.68 -18.86
N GLU A 604 -13.26 5.42 -19.19
CA GLU A 604 -12.71 4.24 -18.51
C GLU A 604 -12.12 3.29 -19.57
N SER A 605 -11.03 2.62 -19.24
CA SER A 605 -10.37 1.66 -20.14
C SER A 605 -11.13 0.33 -20.23
N PRO A 606 -10.85 -0.49 -21.25
CA PRO A 606 -11.05 -1.94 -21.15
C PRO A 606 -10.35 -2.53 -19.92
N LEU A 607 -10.72 -3.75 -19.54
CA LEU A 607 -10.05 -4.52 -18.50
C LEU A 607 -8.58 -4.78 -18.88
N ILE A 608 -7.68 -4.56 -17.93
CA ILE A 608 -6.23 -4.71 -18.08
C ILE A 608 -5.78 -5.83 -17.14
N GLU A 609 -5.15 -6.90 -17.64
CA GLU A 609 -4.63 -8.03 -16.86
C GLU A 609 -3.31 -7.71 -16.12
N LEU A 610 -3.28 -6.55 -15.45
CA LEU A 610 -2.22 -6.11 -14.54
C LEU A 610 -2.87 -5.46 -13.31
N ASN A 611 -2.15 -5.46 -12.20
CA ASN A 611 -2.58 -4.83 -10.96
C ASN A 611 -2.41 -3.31 -10.98
N TYR A 612 -3.37 -2.61 -10.36
CA TYR A 612 -3.54 -1.17 -10.38
C TYR A 612 -2.32 -0.35 -9.93
N VAL A 613 -1.42 -0.92 -9.11
CA VAL A 613 -0.18 -0.27 -8.65
C VAL A 613 0.93 -0.31 -9.70
N ASP A 614 1.08 -1.41 -10.46
CA ASP A 614 2.02 -1.44 -11.60
C ASP A 614 1.55 -0.51 -12.71
N VAL A 615 0.25 -0.61 -13.03
CA VAL A 615 -0.44 0.24 -14.00
C VAL A 615 -0.26 1.72 -13.64
N PHE A 616 -0.44 2.08 -12.37
CA PHE A 616 -0.18 3.43 -11.87
C PHE A 616 1.28 3.89 -12.02
N LEU A 617 2.25 3.03 -11.70
CA LEU A 617 3.65 3.45 -11.53
C LEU A 617 4.38 3.77 -12.82
N GLU A 618 4.05 3.06 -13.90
CA GLU A 618 4.72 3.24 -15.18
C GLU A 618 4.02 4.33 -16.03
N ASP A 619 2.71 4.54 -15.82
CA ASP A 619 2.05 5.81 -16.17
C ASP A 619 2.79 6.98 -15.50
N LEU A 620 2.99 6.91 -14.17
CA LEU A 620 3.74 7.90 -13.40
C LEU A 620 5.19 8.08 -13.91
N GLU A 621 5.91 7.00 -14.23
CA GLU A 621 7.26 7.09 -14.79
C GLU A 621 7.26 7.83 -16.13
N MET A 622 6.26 7.59 -16.99
CA MET A 622 6.14 8.26 -18.29
C MET A 622 5.72 9.73 -18.18
N PHE A 623 4.86 10.09 -17.22
CA PHE A 623 4.58 11.49 -16.86
C PHE A 623 5.83 12.20 -16.29
N LEU A 624 6.68 11.48 -15.54
CA LEU A 624 7.95 12.00 -15.03
C LEU A 624 9.04 12.09 -16.12
N LYS A 625 9.03 11.21 -17.12
CA LYS A 625 9.97 11.19 -18.27
C LYS A 625 9.78 12.39 -19.20
N HIS A 626 8.57 12.62 -19.71
CA HIS A 626 8.23 13.56 -20.79
C HIS A 626 8.22 15.05 -20.39
N ARG A 627 9.03 15.43 -19.42
CA ARG A 627 8.85 16.65 -18.62
C ARG A 627 10.06 17.58 -18.71
N LYS A 628 9.82 18.86 -19.02
CA LYS A 628 10.85 19.91 -19.15
C LYS A 628 10.97 20.84 -17.93
N SER A 629 10.07 20.72 -16.94
CA SER A 629 9.99 21.59 -15.76
C SER A 629 10.52 20.92 -14.49
N VAL A 630 10.89 21.71 -13.46
CA VAL A 630 11.42 21.19 -12.17
C VAL A 630 10.26 20.80 -11.24
N LEU A 631 10.37 19.69 -10.49
CA LEU A 631 9.28 19.23 -9.61
C LEU A 631 9.24 20.09 -8.32
N ARG A 632 8.14 20.81 -8.10
CA ARG A 632 7.97 21.72 -6.96
C ARG A 632 7.66 20.95 -5.68
N PHE A 633 6.76 19.98 -5.76
CA PHE A 633 6.45 19.05 -4.68
C PHE A 633 6.07 17.68 -5.21
N LEU A 634 6.31 16.68 -4.36
CA LEU A 634 5.85 15.32 -4.48
C LEU A 634 5.19 15.00 -3.13
N ASP A 635 3.86 15.00 -3.09
CA ASP A 635 3.08 14.57 -1.93
C ASP A 635 2.81 13.07 -2.10
N VAL A 636 3.24 12.26 -1.13
CA VAL A 636 2.99 10.82 -1.15
C VAL A 636 2.28 10.43 0.15
N ASN A 637 1.01 10.07 0.01
CA ASN A 637 0.09 9.96 1.14
C ASN A 637 -0.56 8.58 1.18
N PHE A 638 -0.27 7.81 2.23
CA PHE A 638 -0.69 6.42 2.36
C PHE A 638 -1.82 6.27 3.37
N TYR A 639 -3.04 6.64 2.97
CA TYR A 639 -4.19 6.64 3.88
C TYR A 639 -4.70 5.23 4.18
N TYR A 640 -4.91 4.44 3.12
CA TYR A 640 -5.42 3.07 3.18
C TYR A 640 -4.79 2.20 2.08
N GLY A 641 -3.52 2.47 1.73
CA GLY A 641 -2.68 1.47 1.06
C GLY A 641 -2.08 0.53 2.10
N THR A 642 -1.64 -0.67 1.72
CA THR A 642 -1.16 -1.64 2.71
C THR A 642 0.25 -1.26 3.26
N VAL A 643 0.96 -2.16 3.97
CA VAL A 643 2.33 -1.86 4.46
C VAL A 643 3.45 -2.33 3.52
N GLU A 644 3.18 -3.22 2.55
CA GLU A 644 4.00 -3.38 1.26
C GLU A 644 3.65 -1.76 -1.27
N ASP A 645 2.50 -1.56 -2.02
CA ASP A 645 2.01 -0.45 -2.84
C ASP A 645 2.64 0.89 -2.42
N CYS A 646 2.59 1.16 -1.12
CA CYS A 646 3.20 2.32 -0.49
C CYS A 646 4.74 2.36 -0.65
N SER A 647 5.48 1.25 -0.51
CA SER A 647 6.94 1.25 -0.76
C SER A 647 7.35 0.98 -2.21
N LYS A 648 6.47 0.45 -3.07
CA LYS A 648 6.59 0.43 -4.55
C LYS A 648 6.44 1.81 -5.15
N ILE A 649 5.56 2.59 -4.56
CA ILE A 649 5.54 4.03 -4.74
C ILE A 649 6.87 4.59 -4.21
N CYS A 650 7.28 4.35 -2.96
CA CYS A 650 8.51 4.96 -2.40
C CYS A 650 9.83 4.72 -3.16
N LYS A 651 10.36 3.49 -3.30
CA LYS A 651 11.70 3.34 -3.93
C LYS A 651 11.73 3.28 -5.47
N ARG A 652 10.57 3.31 -6.16
CA ARG A 652 10.47 3.44 -7.62
C ARG A 652 10.49 4.91 -7.96
N LEU A 653 9.77 5.72 -7.17
CA LEU A 653 10.10 7.14 -7.02
C LEU A 653 11.60 7.27 -6.71
N GLU A 654 12.18 6.65 -5.67
CA GLU A 654 13.62 6.77 -5.40
C GLU A 654 14.52 6.42 -6.62
N LYS A 655 14.25 5.32 -7.35
CA LYS A 655 15.03 4.91 -8.54
C LYS A 655 14.85 5.89 -9.71
N ILE A 656 13.64 6.35 -10.00
CA ILE A 656 13.36 7.37 -11.03
C ILE A 656 14.02 8.70 -10.66
N LEU A 657 13.95 9.08 -9.38
CA LEU A 657 14.39 10.37 -8.87
C LEU A 657 15.90 10.47 -8.65
N LYS A 658 16.63 9.36 -8.49
CA LYS A 658 18.11 9.31 -8.56
C LYS A 658 18.67 10.05 -9.79
N SER A 659 17.92 10.09 -10.89
CA SER A 659 18.32 10.72 -12.16
C SER A 659 17.93 12.19 -12.32
N ARG A 660 17.11 12.79 -11.42
CA ARG A 660 16.45 14.10 -11.64
C ARG A 660 16.47 14.99 -10.40
N ARG A 661 16.31 16.31 -10.59
CA ARG A 661 16.33 17.30 -9.50
C ARG A 661 14.92 17.60 -8.98
N ILE A 662 14.71 17.40 -7.68
CA ILE A 662 13.48 17.78 -6.95
C ILE A 662 13.80 18.91 -5.97
N ILE A 663 12.80 19.73 -5.65
CA ILE A 663 12.91 20.78 -4.63
C ILE A 663 12.17 20.38 -3.33
N ARG A 664 11.10 19.54 -3.39
CA ARG A 664 10.46 18.96 -2.20
C ARG A 664 9.85 17.56 -2.35
N THR A 665 9.84 16.85 -1.23
CA THR A 665 9.02 15.65 -0.96
C THR A 665 8.29 15.81 0.38
N LEU A 666 7.04 15.37 0.47
CA LEU A 666 6.25 15.31 1.70
C LEU A 666 5.65 13.91 1.88
N PHE A 667 5.58 13.44 3.13
CA PHE A 667 5.20 12.07 3.48
C PHE A 667 4.26 12.06 4.70
N SER A 668 3.12 11.36 4.58
CA SER A 668 2.16 11.12 5.68
C SER A 668 1.83 9.63 5.81
N GLU A 669 1.76 9.13 7.04
CA GLU A 669 1.57 7.70 7.35
C GLU A 669 2.65 6.81 6.69
N THR A 670 3.92 7.22 6.81
CA THR A 670 5.10 6.51 6.27
C THR A 670 6.20 6.41 7.34
N THR A 671 7.09 5.42 7.29
CA THR A 671 8.17 5.30 8.28
C THR A 671 9.26 6.37 8.12
N VAL A 672 9.96 6.70 9.22
CA VAL A 672 11.09 7.66 9.22
C VAL A 672 12.13 7.31 8.16
N ALA A 673 12.44 6.03 8.00
CA ALA A 673 13.46 5.55 7.07
C ALA A 673 13.04 5.66 5.60
N GLN A 674 11.81 5.28 5.24
CA GLN A 674 11.29 5.44 3.86
C GLN A 674 11.28 6.92 3.43
N ALA A 675 10.80 7.80 4.31
CA ALA A 675 10.81 9.23 4.04
C ALA A 675 12.24 9.82 3.99
N THR A 676 13.17 9.32 4.82
CA THR A 676 14.60 9.70 4.76
C THR A 676 15.26 9.23 3.45
N SER A 677 14.93 8.03 2.97
CA SER A 677 15.59 7.41 1.81
C SER A 677 15.32 8.17 0.52
N ILE A 678 14.13 8.74 0.35
CA ILE A 678 13.79 9.60 -0.79
C ILE A 678 14.27 11.04 -0.54
N ALA A 679 14.15 11.55 0.69
CA ALA A 679 14.54 12.92 1.02
C ALA A 679 16.02 13.22 0.71
N LYS A 680 16.93 12.23 0.78
CA LYS A 680 18.37 12.41 0.47
C LYS A 680 18.67 12.92 -0.94
N TYR A 681 17.74 12.79 -1.91
CA TYR A 681 17.86 13.34 -3.26
C TYR A 681 17.38 14.80 -3.39
N SER A 682 16.88 15.40 -2.30
CA SER A 682 16.51 16.82 -2.26
C SER A 682 17.73 17.74 -2.12
N ASN A 683 18.45 17.89 -3.23
CA ASN A 683 19.26 19.06 -3.57
C ASN A 683 20.43 19.43 -2.62
N GLN A 684 21.57 18.75 -2.76
CA GLN A 684 22.88 19.28 -2.31
C GLN A 684 23.95 19.12 -3.40
N LYS A 685 24.87 20.09 -3.50
CA LYS A 685 26.06 20.03 -4.37
C LYS A 685 27.26 19.47 -3.58
N ALA A 686 27.87 18.42 -4.14
CA ALA A 686 29.25 17.95 -3.98
C ALA A 686 29.99 18.17 -2.63
N VAL A 687 30.21 17.09 -1.87
CA VAL A 687 31.36 16.90 -0.97
C VAL A 687 31.83 15.43 -1.06
N ASP A 688 33.13 15.21 -0.91
CA ASP A 688 33.87 13.94 -0.90
C ASP A 688 33.28 12.85 0.05
N PRO A 689 33.28 11.55 -0.33
CA PRO A 689 32.78 10.44 0.51
C PRO A 689 33.43 10.29 1.90
N LYS A 690 34.67 10.73 2.11
CA LYS A 690 35.49 10.45 3.32
C LYS A 690 35.07 11.21 4.59
N ASN A 691 33.79 11.59 4.74
CA ASN A 691 33.28 12.32 5.92
C ASN A 691 31.91 11.82 6.43
N PHE A 692 31.59 10.55 6.17
CA PHE A 692 30.27 9.93 6.40
C PHE A 692 29.69 10.13 7.82
N GLU A 693 30.51 9.99 8.88
CA GLU A 693 30.07 10.19 10.28
C GLU A 693 29.53 11.60 10.57
N LYS A 694 29.98 12.60 9.80
CA LYS A 694 29.55 14.00 9.93
C LYS A 694 28.15 14.23 9.36
N LEU A 695 27.61 13.27 8.61
CA LEU A 695 26.23 13.20 8.15
C LEU A 695 25.30 12.68 9.25
N ARG A 696 25.72 11.66 9.99
CA ARG A 696 24.95 11.03 11.10
C ARG A 696 24.53 12.08 12.14
N LYS A 697 25.47 12.91 12.62
CA LYS A 697 25.25 14.07 13.51
C LYS A 697 24.57 15.31 12.85
N ARG A 698 23.98 15.17 11.65
CA ARG A 698 23.16 16.19 10.99
C ARG A 698 21.73 15.73 10.69
N LEU A 699 21.44 14.43 10.77
CA LEU A 699 20.10 13.87 10.62
C LEU A 699 19.24 14.05 11.89
N GLU A 700 19.84 14.41 13.02
CA GLU A 700 19.21 14.72 14.32
C GLU A 700 18.26 15.95 14.32
N GLN A 701 17.81 16.43 13.15
CA GLN A 701 16.85 17.53 13.00
C GLN A 701 15.52 17.14 12.34
N VAL A 702 15.16 15.84 12.38
CA VAL A 702 13.79 15.40 12.08
C VAL A 702 12.80 16.15 12.98
N LYS A 703 11.77 16.75 12.37
CA LYS A 703 10.59 17.30 13.06
C LYS A 703 9.41 16.34 12.86
N THR A 704 9.19 15.48 13.86
CA THR A 704 7.90 14.83 14.09
C THR A 704 6.98 15.82 14.82
N GLU A 705 5.72 15.93 14.37
CA GLU A 705 4.68 16.69 15.07
C GLU A 705 3.32 15.97 14.90
N HIS A 706 2.37 16.20 15.81
CA HIS A 706 1.13 15.43 15.98
C HIS A 706 1.35 13.89 16.02
N ASN A 707 1.78 13.41 17.19
CA ASN A 707 1.71 12.01 17.63
C ASN A 707 2.35 10.96 16.68
N GLY A 708 3.25 11.38 15.78
CA GLY A 708 4.09 10.50 14.95
C GLY A 708 3.59 10.26 13.51
N ARG A 709 2.34 10.63 13.17
CA ARG A 709 1.72 10.36 11.85
C ARG A 709 2.35 11.09 10.65
N TYR A 710 3.08 12.18 10.90
CA TYR A 710 3.62 13.05 9.86
C TYR A 710 5.13 13.27 10.03
N ILE A 711 5.90 13.00 8.96
CA ILE A 711 7.37 13.06 8.99
C ILE A 711 7.87 14.00 7.89
N SER A 712 8.09 15.26 8.28
CA SER A 712 8.54 16.32 7.39
C SER A 712 10.05 16.52 7.42
N PHE A 713 10.69 16.36 6.27
CA PHE A 713 12.09 16.69 6.04
C PHE A 713 12.20 18.13 5.53
N GLU A 714 12.86 19.00 6.29
CA GLU A 714 13.14 20.38 5.89
C GLU A 714 14.65 20.59 5.92
N PHE A 715 15.26 20.64 4.73
CA PHE A 715 16.70 20.76 4.60
C PHE A 715 17.17 22.17 4.95
N ALA A 716 17.75 22.30 6.16
CA ALA A 716 18.35 23.54 6.62
C ALA A 716 19.55 23.93 5.72
N ASP A 717 19.29 24.88 4.81
CA ASP A 717 20.27 25.51 3.93
C ASP A 717 21.38 26.17 4.77
N ARG A 718 22.54 25.51 4.83
CA ARG A 718 23.68 25.99 5.61
C ARG A 718 24.45 27.07 4.85
N SER A 719 24.01 28.31 5.06
CA SER A 719 25.00 29.34 5.38
C SER A 719 25.82 28.92 6.62
N VAL A 720 27.06 29.42 6.71
CA VAL A 720 28.07 28.95 7.66
C VAL A 720 27.64 29.18 9.11
N ARG A 721 27.84 28.16 9.97
CA ARG A 721 27.96 28.33 11.42
C ARG A 721 29.25 27.69 11.92
N SER A 722 30.21 28.52 12.28
CA SER A 722 31.39 28.11 13.05
C SER A 722 30.99 27.82 14.50
N LYS A 723 31.56 26.77 15.09
CA LYS A 723 31.80 26.74 16.53
C LYS A 723 33.21 27.30 16.75
N ARG A 724 33.39 28.19 17.73
CA ARG A 724 34.72 28.55 18.21
C ARG A 724 35.36 27.30 18.81
N LEU A 725 36.46 26.85 18.22
CA LEU A 725 37.55 26.23 18.94
C LEU A 725 38.64 27.30 19.04
N GLN A 726 39.04 27.66 20.25
CA GLN A 726 40.27 28.44 20.43
C GLN A 726 41.45 27.50 20.23
N LYS A 727 41.99 27.50 19.01
CA LYS A 727 43.42 27.28 18.80
C LYS A 727 43.96 28.56 18.20
N GLU A 728 44.94 29.15 18.88
CA GLU A 728 45.66 30.30 18.39
C GLU A 728 46.52 29.87 17.20
N ILE A 729 46.48 30.68 16.14
CA ILE A 729 47.41 30.63 15.01
C ILE A 729 47.81 32.11 14.79
N PRO A 730 49.10 32.45 14.60
CA PRO A 730 49.55 33.83 14.75
C PRO A 730 48.90 34.83 13.79
N THR A 731 48.68 36.05 14.29
CA THR A 731 48.26 37.21 13.50
C THR A 731 49.28 37.57 12.43
N ASN A 732 48.88 37.54 11.15
CA ASN A 732 49.57 38.34 10.13
C ASN A 732 48.72 38.67 8.88
N CYS A 733 47.75 39.60 8.99
CA CYS A 733 47.34 40.52 7.92
C CYS A 733 46.35 41.58 8.43
N GLY A 734 46.81 42.78 8.80
CA GLY A 734 46.02 43.75 9.58
C GLY A 734 45.12 44.75 8.83
N LEU A 735 44.99 44.67 7.50
CA LEU A 735 44.53 45.81 6.68
C LEU A 735 43.29 45.60 5.78
N SER A 736 42.74 44.39 5.65
CA SER A 736 41.67 44.12 4.66
C SER A 736 40.23 44.14 5.20
N GLU A 737 40.00 43.87 6.49
CA GLU A 737 38.64 43.62 6.99
C GLU A 737 37.80 44.89 7.20
N SER A 738 38.42 46.03 7.51
CA SER A 738 37.73 47.31 7.71
C SER A 738 37.14 47.86 6.41
N VAL A 739 37.95 47.85 5.33
CA VAL A 739 37.57 48.30 3.99
C VAL A 739 36.43 47.45 3.42
N ALA A 740 36.46 46.13 3.66
CA ALA A 740 35.39 45.23 3.21
C ALA A 740 34.03 45.56 3.84
N ARG A 741 33.99 46.07 5.10
CA ARG A 741 32.75 46.41 5.79
C ARG A 741 32.09 47.66 5.21
N THR A 742 32.83 48.75 4.99
CA THR A 742 32.29 50.02 4.46
C THR A 742 31.77 49.90 3.02
N VAL A 743 32.37 49.04 2.19
CA VAL A 743 31.90 48.80 0.81
C VAL A 743 30.48 48.22 0.78
N PHE A 744 30.13 47.28 1.66
CA PHE A 744 28.79 46.67 1.70
C PHE A 744 27.72 47.52 2.40
N GLU A 745 28.12 48.52 3.17
CA GLU A 745 27.19 49.45 3.86
C GLU A 745 26.83 50.66 2.96
N THR A 746 27.41 50.75 1.76
CA THR A 746 27.09 51.78 0.75
C THR A 746 25.75 51.50 0.06
N ARG A 747 24.79 52.44 0.22
CA ARG A 747 23.38 52.31 -0.25
C ARG A 747 23.26 51.95 -1.74
N LEU A 748 24.02 52.58 -2.63
CA LEU A 748 23.95 52.33 -4.08
C LEU A 748 24.42 50.91 -4.44
N THR A 749 25.54 50.47 -3.87
CA THR A 749 26.07 49.10 -4.02
C THR A 749 25.03 48.07 -3.56
N MET A 750 24.43 48.30 -2.40
CA MET A 750 23.39 47.43 -1.85
C MET A 750 22.11 47.42 -2.72
N GLN A 751 21.71 48.55 -3.31
CA GLN A 751 20.59 48.62 -4.26
C GLN A 751 20.84 47.80 -5.53
N LEU A 752 22.05 47.87 -6.09
CA LEU A 752 22.42 47.08 -7.28
C LEU A 752 22.44 45.58 -6.97
N ILE A 753 23.00 45.17 -5.83
CA ILE A 753 22.96 43.77 -5.37
C ILE A 753 21.51 43.30 -5.22
N LEU A 754 20.68 44.07 -4.51
CA LEU A 754 19.30 43.67 -4.18
C LEU A 754 18.39 43.53 -5.41
N ARG A 755 18.63 44.26 -6.50
CA ARG A 755 17.91 44.08 -7.78
C ARG A 755 18.07 42.68 -8.40
N HIS A 756 19.09 41.93 -8.00
CA HIS A 756 19.35 40.57 -8.49
C HIS A 756 19.09 39.49 -7.42
N LEU A 757 18.61 39.85 -6.24
CA LEU A 757 18.26 38.91 -5.16
C LEU A 757 16.75 38.77 -5.01
N GLN A 758 16.31 37.54 -4.77
CA GLN A 758 14.91 37.24 -4.44
C GLN A 758 14.74 37.06 -2.93
N CYS A 759 13.48 36.97 -2.46
CA CYS A 759 13.06 36.80 -1.07
C CYS A 759 14.08 36.07 -0.19
N PHE A 760 14.48 34.85 -0.59
CA PHE A 760 15.30 33.98 0.27
C PHE A 760 16.76 34.39 0.38
N ASP A 761 17.26 35.16 -0.57
CA ASP A 761 18.64 35.60 -0.64
C ASP A 761 18.78 36.98 0.01
N ILE A 762 17.77 37.85 -0.12
CA ILE A 762 17.53 39.04 0.73
C ILE A 762 17.46 38.63 2.22
N ASP A 763 16.75 37.54 2.50
CA ASP A 763 16.55 36.95 3.82
C ASP A 763 17.84 36.32 4.41
N ARG A 764 18.84 35.99 3.58
CA ARG A 764 20.21 35.66 4.05
C ARG A 764 20.99 36.94 4.34
N LEU A 765 20.91 37.93 3.45
CA LEU A 765 21.65 39.18 3.53
C LEU A 765 21.30 39.97 4.81
N ARG A 766 19.99 40.03 5.17
CA ARG A 766 19.48 40.56 6.45
C ARG A 766 20.07 39.89 7.71
N LYS A 767 20.75 38.73 7.59
CA LYS A 767 21.33 37.96 8.71
C LYS A 767 22.85 38.08 8.81
N VAL A 768 23.52 38.79 7.89
CA VAL A 768 25.00 38.90 7.85
C VAL A 768 25.55 39.80 8.97
N ASN A 769 25.17 41.08 9.00
CA ASN A 769 25.49 42.01 10.10
C ASN A 769 24.31 42.97 10.37
N ARG A 770 24.52 43.96 11.24
CA ARG A 770 23.52 45.00 11.54
C ARG A 770 23.38 46.04 10.41
N GLY A 771 24.49 46.64 9.96
CA GLY A 771 24.49 47.68 8.92
C GLY A 771 23.81 47.25 7.64
N ILE A 772 24.17 46.08 7.09
CA ILE A 772 23.54 45.47 5.92
C ILE A 772 22.03 45.28 6.12
N ARG A 773 21.56 44.88 7.32
CA ARG A 773 20.11 44.76 7.60
C ARG A 773 19.43 46.13 7.55
N GLU A 774 20.05 47.15 8.13
CA GLU A 774 19.51 48.53 8.13
C GLU A 774 19.51 49.11 6.70
N CYS A 775 20.56 48.88 5.89
CA CYS A 775 20.58 49.20 4.46
C CYS A 775 19.45 48.50 3.69
N VAL A 776 19.23 47.19 3.90
CA VAL A 776 18.15 46.43 3.24
C VAL A 776 16.77 46.99 3.64
N SER A 777 16.56 47.36 4.90
CA SER A 777 15.31 47.97 5.37
C SER A 777 15.07 49.36 4.76
N LEU A 778 16.13 50.18 4.58
CA LEU A 778 16.07 51.48 3.90
C LEU A 778 15.84 51.38 2.39
N ILE A 779 16.07 50.20 1.79
CA ILE A 779 15.94 49.98 0.34
C ILE A 779 14.57 49.36 -0.03
N LYS A 780 13.87 48.71 0.90
CA LYS A 780 12.57 48.05 0.68
C LYS A 780 12.52 47.18 -0.62
N PRO A 781 13.45 46.22 -0.82
CA PRO A 781 13.53 45.45 -2.07
C PRO A 781 12.32 44.53 -2.26
N ASN A 782 11.90 44.35 -3.51
CA ASN A 782 10.83 43.42 -3.88
C ASN A 782 11.27 41.96 -3.66
N PRO A 783 10.52 41.13 -2.90
CA PRO A 783 10.86 39.73 -2.67
C PRO A 783 10.57 38.78 -3.85
N HIS A 784 9.84 39.20 -4.91
CA HIS A 784 9.59 38.41 -6.13
C HIS A 784 8.88 37.06 -5.88
N ILE A 785 7.76 37.09 -5.13
CA ILE A 785 6.98 35.94 -4.70
C ILE A 785 5.93 35.56 -5.77
N LYS A 786 5.97 34.30 -6.24
CA LYS A 786 5.00 33.71 -7.17
C LYS A 786 3.73 33.19 -6.47
N THR A 787 3.89 32.63 -5.28
CA THR A 787 2.80 31.99 -4.52
C THR A 787 3.02 32.20 -3.03
N TYR A 788 1.97 32.53 -2.27
CA TYR A 788 2.04 32.66 -0.81
C TYR A 788 0.87 31.93 -0.14
N CYS A 789 1.12 31.19 0.92
CA CYS A 789 0.11 30.35 1.58
C CYS A 789 0.29 30.39 3.11
N ILE A 790 -0.83 30.54 3.84
CA ILE A 790 -0.92 30.31 5.28
C ILE A 790 -2.00 29.26 5.55
N SER A 791 -1.71 28.30 6.42
CA SER A 791 -2.65 27.25 6.84
C SER A 791 -2.52 26.93 8.34
N THR A 792 -3.63 26.70 9.04
CA THR A 792 -3.64 26.20 10.43
C THR A 792 -4.03 24.74 10.50
N PHE A 793 -3.35 23.99 11.37
CA PHE A 793 -3.62 22.58 11.65
C PHE A 793 -3.75 22.40 13.17
N ARG A 794 -4.71 21.58 13.63
CA ARG A 794 -4.94 21.36 15.07
C ARG A 794 -5.57 20.02 15.40
N LEU A 795 -4.79 18.94 15.35
CA LEU A 795 -5.17 17.70 16.04
C LEU A 795 -5.00 17.87 17.57
N GLU A 796 -5.84 17.18 18.32
CA GLU A 796 -5.63 16.75 19.73
C GLU A 796 -4.69 17.66 20.55
N GLY A 797 -5.21 18.82 20.96
CA GLY A 797 -4.57 19.73 21.92
C GLY A 797 -3.35 20.54 21.45
N SER A 798 -2.78 20.31 20.26
CA SER A 798 -1.40 20.72 19.93
C SER A 798 -1.23 21.49 18.60
N GLY A 799 -2.08 22.49 18.35
CA GLY A 799 -2.14 23.19 17.06
C GLY A 799 -0.89 23.97 16.61
N PHE A 800 -0.74 24.10 15.29
CA PHE A 800 0.36 24.82 14.64
C PHE A 800 -0.11 25.63 13.42
N LEU A 801 0.70 26.62 13.04
CA LEU A 801 0.61 27.38 11.79
C LEU A 801 1.67 26.91 10.79
N ARG A 802 1.34 26.99 9.51
CA ARG A 802 2.21 26.66 8.37
C ARG A 802 2.21 27.82 7.38
N THR A 803 3.37 28.13 6.81
CA THR A 803 3.54 29.25 5.87
C THR A 803 4.45 28.85 4.70
N TYR A 804 3.87 28.64 3.52
CA TYR A 804 4.58 28.30 2.29
C TYR A 804 4.76 29.52 1.37
N ILE A 805 5.95 29.66 0.80
CA ILE A 805 6.36 30.79 -0.04
C ILE A 805 7.06 30.23 -1.29
N GLY A 806 6.47 30.40 -2.47
CA GLY A 806 7.03 29.98 -3.75
C GLY A 806 7.51 31.17 -4.59
N LEU A 807 8.66 31.03 -5.24
CA LEU A 807 9.26 32.05 -6.11
C LEU A 807 9.07 31.71 -7.61
N GLU A 808 9.30 32.71 -8.45
CA GLU A 808 9.19 32.62 -9.92
C GLU A 808 10.09 31.51 -10.48
N ASN A 809 11.37 31.48 -10.09
CA ASN A 809 12.38 30.51 -10.54
C ASN A 809 12.20 29.07 -10.00
N GLY A 810 11.12 28.79 -9.27
CA GLY A 810 10.81 27.47 -8.74
C GLY A 810 11.35 27.18 -7.34
N LYS A 811 12.29 27.98 -6.80
CA LYS A 811 12.65 27.90 -5.38
C LYS A 811 11.39 28.13 -4.52
N PHE A 812 11.27 27.46 -3.38
CA PHE A 812 10.28 27.79 -2.34
C PHE A 812 10.90 27.66 -0.93
N LYS A 813 10.18 28.11 0.09
CA LYS A 813 10.35 27.75 1.51
C LYS A 813 9.00 27.39 2.10
N ASP A 814 8.99 26.65 3.20
CA ASP A 814 7.78 26.40 3.99
C ASP A 814 8.18 26.28 5.46
N PHE A 815 7.56 27.11 6.29
CA PHE A 815 7.84 27.19 7.72
C PHE A 815 6.68 26.65 8.53
N ARG A 816 6.97 26.13 9.71
CA ARG A 816 5.94 25.67 10.65
C ARG A 816 6.19 26.21 12.05
N HIS A 817 5.17 26.83 12.64
CA HIS A 817 5.19 27.55 13.91
C HIS A 817 4.26 26.83 14.90
N CYS A 818 4.83 26.10 15.86
CA CYS A 818 4.10 25.31 16.86
C CYS A 818 4.46 25.71 18.30
N LYS A 819 3.54 25.47 19.24
CA LYS A 819 3.77 25.68 20.69
C LYS A 819 4.07 24.34 21.38
N ILE A 820 5.15 24.29 22.15
CA ILE A 820 5.56 23.12 22.94
C ILE A 820 5.82 23.60 24.37
N GLY A 821 4.86 23.35 25.27
CA GLY A 821 4.85 23.95 26.62
C GLY A 821 4.87 25.49 26.56
N ASN A 822 5.72 26.12 27.37
CA ASN A 822 5.91 27.57 27.40
C ASN A 822 6.90 28.12 26.34
N LYS A 823 7.18 27.35 25.26
CA LYS A 823 8.12 27.72 24.20
C LYS A 823 7.49 27.55 22.81
N VAL A 824 7.77 28.49 21.90
CA VAL A 824 7.45 28.40 20.47
C VAL A 824 8.62 27.79 19.71
N ARG A 825 8.35 26.86 18.78
CA ARG A 825 9.36 26.20 17.94
C ARG A 825 9.04 26.40 16.46
N VAL A 826 9.60 27.45 15.87
CA VAL A 826 9.59 27.65 14.42
C VAL A 826 10.53 26.64 13.76
N SER A 827 10.13 26.07 12.62
CA SER A 827 10.99 25.16 11.85
C SER A 827 12.29 25.84 11.42
N GLY A 828 13.40 25.09 11.42
CA GLY A 828 14.75 25.60 11.17
C GLY A 828 15.31 26.63 12.17
N ARG A 829 14.58 27.02 13.23
CA ARG A 829 15.03 28.01 14.23
C ARG A 829 15.10 27.42 15.66
N ASN A 830 15.78 28.13 16.56
CA ASN A 830 15.81 27.81 18.00
C ASN A 830 14.42 27.99 18.64
N SER A 831 14.19 27.39 19.82
CA SER A 831 12.95 27.61 20.59
C SER A 831 12.96 28.96 21.31
N PHE A 832 11.86 29.71 21.24
CA PHE A 832 11.68 31.00 21.91
C PHE A 832 10.71 30.87 23.10
N PRO A 833 11.11 31.18 24.34
CA PRO A 833 10.20 31.19 25.49
C PRO A 833 9.25 32.40 25.44
N GLY A 834 8.01 32.22 25.92
CA GLY A 834 7.07 33.33 26.20
C GLY A 834 6.40 34.02 25.01
N ALA A 835 6.76 33.69 23.76
CA ALA A 835 6.12 34.26 22.57
C ALA A 835 4.77 33.60 22.23
N ASP A 836 3.90 34.33 21.53
CA ASP A 836 2.75 33.77 20.80
C ASP A 836 3.19 33.31 19.40
N PHE A 837 2.89 32.07 19.04
CA PHE A 837 3.26 31.50 17.74
C PHE A 837 2.45 32.09 16.58
N VAL A 838 1.23 32.56 16.83
CA VAL A 838 0.40 33.25 15.82
C VAL A 838 1.02 34.59 15.48
N SER A 839 1.31 35.41 16.49
CA SER A 839 2.01 36.69 16.32
C SER A 839 3.40 36.53 15.70
N MET A 840 4.14 35.46 16.00
CA MET A 840 5.41 35.17 15.30
C MET A 840 5.21 34.84 13.81
N CYS A 841 4.17 34.06 13.46
CA CYS A 841 3.84 33.73 12.08
C CYS A 841 3.42 34.96 11.27
N LEU A 842 2.57 35.82 11.86
CA LEU A 842 2.14 37.08 11.29
C LEU A 842 3.30 38.07 11.12
N ASN A 843 4.24 38.12 12.08
CA ASN A 843 5.45 38.93 11.93
C ASN A 843 6.37 38.42 10.81
N ASP A 844 6.56 37.10 10.64
CA ASP A 844 7.28 36.54 9.49
C ASP A 844 6.54 36.84 8.16
N MET A 845 5.19 36.83 8.16
CA MET A 845 4.35 37.21 7.01
C MET A 845 4.52 38.69 6.63
N GLU A 846 4.35 39.61 7.59
CA GLU A 846 4.45 41.05 7.37
C GLU A 846 5.84 41.41 6.83
N ASN A 847 6.91 40.88 7.44
CA ASN A 847 8.30 41.07 6.99
C ASN A 847 8.61 40.50 5.59
N THR A 848 7.79 39.57 5.10
CA THR A 848 7.97 38.91 3.79
C THR A 848 7.08 39.51 2.71
N LEU A 849 5.84 39.89 3.03
CA LEU A 849 4.90 40.42 2.05
C LEU A 849 4.98 41.95 1.88
N ASN A 850 5.35 42.73 2.90
CA ASN A 850 5.15 44.20 2.89
C ASN A 850 5.70 44.92 1.63
N TYR A 851 6.81 44.45 1.06
CA TYR A 851 7.44 45.04 -0.13
C TYR A 851 7.20 44.26 -1.44
N GLN A 852 6.30 43.28 -1.43
CA GLN A 852 5.84 42.58 -2.65
C GLN A 852 4.94 43.52 -3.47
N MET A 853 5.49 44.04 -4.57
CA MET A 853 4.82 44.98 -5.48
C MET A 853 4.27 44.31 -6.76
N GLU A 854 4.87 43.20 -7.18
CA GLU A 854 4.40 42.39 -8.32
C GLU A 854 3.19 41.54 -7.94
N CYS A 855 2.35 41.24 -8.92
CA CYS A 855 1.18 40.37 -8.74
C CYS A 855 1.60 38.92 -8.44
N ILE A 856 1.25 38.43 -7.25
CA ILE A 856 1.37 37.01 -6.90
C ILE A 856 0.41 36.21 -7.79
N LYS A 857 0.76 34.99 -8.20
CA LYS A 857 -0.15 34.17 -9.03
C LYS A 857 -1.26 33.52 -8.20
N GLU A 858 -0.97 33.24 -6.92
CA GLU A 858 -1.86 32.54 -5.99
C GLU A 858 -1.56 32.92 -4.53
N LEU A 859 -2.60 33.40 -3.82
CA LEU A 859 -2.64 33.56 -2.38
C LEU A 859 -3.59 32.51 -1.78
N ILE A 860 -3.14 31.81 -0.74
CA ILE A 860 -3.93 30.77 -0.06
C ILE A 860 -4.04 31.08 1.43
N VAL A 861 -5.25 31.09 1.99
CA VAL A 861 -5.48 31.23 3.45
C VAL A 861 -6.52 30.21 3.91
N CYS A 862 -6.09 29.16 4.62
CA CYS A 862 -6.96 28.04 5.00
C CYS A 862 -6.96 27.76 6.50
N TYR A 863 -8.15 27.61 7.08
CA TYR A 863 -8.36 27.09 8.43
C TYR A 863 -8.87 25.65 8.35
N GLU A 864 -8.04 24.68 8.72
CA GLU A 864 -8.40 23.26 8.69
C GLU A 864 -8.97 22.83 10.06
N CYS A 865 -10.27 22.51 10.09
CA CYS A 865 -10.93 21.97 11.26
C CYS A 865 -10.91 20.43 11.22
N THR A 866 -10.34 19.83 12.27
CA THR A 866 -10.25 18.37 12.45
C THR A 866 -11.52 17.76 13.03
N ASP A 867 -12.32 18.55 13.74
CA ASP A 867 -13.34 18.07 14.68
C ASP A 867 -14.76 18.11 14.08
N ALA A 868 -14.89 18.14 12.75
CA ALA A 868 -16.18 18.05 12.05
C ALA A 868 -16.90 16.69 12.26
N TYR A 869 -16.29 15.77 13.02
CA TYR A 869 -16.84 14.47 13.42
C TYR A 869 -17.75 14.50 14.65
N PHE A 870 -17.91 15.65 15.32
CA PHE A 870 -18.72 15.75 16.55
C PHE A 870 -19.75 16.88 16.49
N GLU A 871 -20.99 16.56 16.12
CA GLU A 871 -22.14 17.48 16.22
C GLU A 871 -22.42 17.94 17.66
N SER A 872 -21.95 17.18 18.66
CA SER A 872 -22.12 17.45 20.09
C SER A 872 -21.39 18.70 20.60
N TYR A 873 -20.47 19.30 19.84
CA TYR A 873 -19.63 20.42 20.29
C TYR A 873 -19.80 21.72 19.50
N LYS A 874 -20.96 22.39 19.68
CA LYS A 874 -21.20 23.81 19.31
C LYS A 874 -20.40 24.81 20.17
N ASN A 875 -19.11 24.54 20.37
CA ASN A 875 -18.19 25.30 21.21
C ASN A 875 -17.81 26.63 20.55
N HIS A 876 -18.46 27.71 20.97
CA HIS A 876 -18.29 29.08 20.46
C HIS A 876 -16.81 29.54 20.48
N THR A 877 -16.05 29.08 21.48
CA THR A 877 -14.60 29.30 21.64
C THR A 877 -13.75 28.88 20.43
N ARG A 878 -14.25 28.00 19.55
CA ARG A 878 -13.54 27.55 18.35
C ARG A 878 -13.67 28.52 17.18
N ARG A 879 -14.88 29.03 16.92
CA ARG A 879 -15.18 30.00 15.85
C ARG A 879 -14.50 31.37 16.09
N LEU A 880 -14.29 31.72 17.36
CA LEU A 880 -13.52 32.91 17.74
C LEU A 880 -12.03 32.82 17.34
N ALA A 881 -11.46 31.62 17.28
CA ALA A 881 -10.04 31.42 16.96
C ALA A 881 -9.72 31.43 15.46
N SER A 882 -10.66 30.98 14.60
CA SER A 882 -10.56 31.16 13.15
C SER A 882 -10.76 32.63 12.78
N ALA A 883 -11.81 33.26 13.30
CA ALA A 883 -12.13 34.66 13.02
C ALA A 883 -11.01 35.63 13.42
N ASP A 884 -10.41 35.49 14.61
CA ASP A 884 -9.29 36.33 15.02
C ASP A 884 -8.05 36.14 14.12
N LEU A 885 -7.79 34.92 13.62
CA LEU A 885 -6.70 34.73 12.65
C LEU A 885 -6.98 35.41 11.31
N PHE A 886 -8.15 35.17 10.70
CA PHE A 886 -8.51 35.79 9.42
C PHE A 886 -8.49 37.33 9.52
N ARG A 887 -9.06 37.88 10.60
CA ARG A 887 -9.01 39.31 10.93
C ARG A 887 -7.58 39.84 11.07
N ARG A 888 -6.69 39.15 11.80
CA ARG A 888 -5.27 39.55 11.93
C ARG A 888 -4.49 39.44 10.61
N ILE A 889 -4.79 38.46 9.76
CA ILE A 889 -4.22 38.37 8.41
C ILE A 889 -4.71 39.55 7.56
N GLY A 890 -6.00 39.87 7.62
CA GLY A 890 -6.61 41.06 7.02
C GLY A 890 -5.93 42.35 7.46
N ASP A 891 -5.80 42.58 8.78
CA ASP A 891 -5.07 43.71 9.36
C ASP A 891 -3.64 43.82 8.80
N SER A 892 -2.92 42.68 8.75
CA SER A 892 -1.54 42.62 8.28
C SER A 892 -1.40 42.95 6.78
N LEU A 893 -2.45 42.71 5.98
CA LEU A 893 -2.51 43.13 4.58
C LEU A 893 -2.97 44.61 4.45
N ARG A 894 -3.93 45.06 5.27
CA ARG A 894 -4.44 46.44 5.29
C ARG A 894 -3.38 47.49 5.70
N LYS A 895 -2.37 47.09 6.47
CA LYS A 895 -1.19 47.94 6.80
C LYS A 895 -0.31 48.34 5.60
N ARG A 896 -0.42 47.66 4.46
CA ARG A 896 0.49 47.85 3.31
C ARG A 896 0.26 49.21 2.65
N GLU A 897 1.35 49.82 2.14
CA GLU A 897 1.29 51.04 1.31
C GLU A 897 0.46 50.85 0.01
N THR A 898 0.29 49.61 -0.45
CA THR A 898 -0.62 49.24 -1.56
C THR A 898 -1.31 47.90 -1.28
N PRO A 899 -2.59 47.70 -1.67
CA PRO A 899 -3.28 46.41 -1.56
C PRO A 899 -2.50 45.25 -2.18
N LEU A 900 -2.68 44.03 -1.67
CA LEU A 900 -1.92 42.88 -2.18
C LEU A 900 -2.48 42.44 -3.53
N LYS A 901 -1.64 42.50 -4.57
CA LYS A 901 -1.99 42.02 -5.91
C LYS A 901 -1.82 40.50 -5.98
N THR A 902 -2.91 39.78 -6.24
CA THR A 902 -2.87 38.33 -6.49
C THR A 902 -3.88 37.92 -7.55
N ARG A 903 -3.46 37.03 -8.47
CA ARG A 903 -4.31 36.60 -9.60
C ARG A 903 -5.36 35.56 -9.19
N LYS A 904 -5.03 34.71 -8.22
CA LYS A 904 -5.95 33.75 -7.57
C LYS A 904 -5.99 34.01 -6.07
N PHE A 905 -7.16 33.84 -5.47
CA PHE A 905 -7.34 33.70 -4.03
C PHE A 905 -8.04 32.38 -3.73
N THR A 906 -7.40 31.53 -2.93
CA THR A 906 -7.96 30.28 -2.41
C THR A 906 -8.17 30.43 -0.91
N THR A 907 -9.35 30.06 -0.42
CA THR A 907 -9.67 30.14 1.01
C THR A 907 -10.41 28.91 1.51
N GLY A 908 -10.12 28.51 2.76
CA GLY A 908 -10.84 27.47 3.48
C GLY A 908 -11.36 28.02 4.80
N SER A 909 -12.67 28.26 4.89
CA SER A 909 -13.35 28.87 6.04
C SER A 909 -14.81 28.38 6.12
N GLY A 910 -15.39 28.43 7.33
CA GLY A 910 -16.82 28.20 7.58
C GLY A 910 -17.65 29.48 7.71
N SER A 911 -17.18 30.64 7.24
CA SER A 911 -17.93 31.90 7.33
C SER A 911 -17.51 32.94 6.28
N GLN A 912 -18.48 33.57 5.59
CA GLN A 912 -18.19 34.67 4.67
C GLN A 912 -17.49 35.86 5.32
N MET A 913 -17.74 36.14 6.61
CA MET A 913 -17.07 37.22 7.35
C MET A 913 -15.55 37.01 7.42
N GLU A 914 -15.12 35.78 7.69
CA GLU A 914 -13.69 35.42 7.74
C GLU A 914 -13.03 35.54 6.36
N VAL A 915 -13.75 35.19 5.29
CA VAL A 915 -13.29 35.40 3.91
C VAL A 915 -13.15 36.88 3.60
N MET A 916 -14.14 37.71 3.93
CA MET A 916 -14.14 39.15 3.66
C MET A 916 -12.99 39.89 4.35
N GLU A 917 -12.61 39.49 5.57
CA GLU A 917 -11.45 40.06 6.28
C GLU A 917 -10.15 40.05 5.45
N VAL A 918 -9.94 38.99 4.66
CA VAL A 918 -8.76 38.86 3.78
C VAL A 918 -9.05 39.32 2.35
N LEU A 919 -10.22 38.98 1.80
CA LEU A 919 -10.60 39.31 0.42
C LEU A 919 -10.63 40.83 0.19
N SER A 920 -11.19 41.59 1.12
CA SER A 920 -11.28 43.05 1.01
C SER A 920 -9.92 43.77 1.11
N ALA A 921 -8.84 43.06 1.49
CA ALA A 921 -7.46 43.57 1.49
C ALA A 921 -6.66 43.22 0.21
N ILE A 922 -7.27 42.51 -0.74
CA ILE A 922 -6.70 42.14 -2.05
C ILE A 922 -7.09 43.19 -3.10
N ASP A 923 -6.17 43.49 -4.02
CA ASP A 923 -6.43 44.34 -5.19
C ASP A 923 -7.43 43.67 -6.15
N SER A 924 -8.62 44.25 -6.25
CA SER A 924 -9.74 43.71 -7.04
C SER A 924 -9.53 43.70 -8.55
N HIS A 925 -8.54 44.42 -9.09
CA HIS A 925 -8.27 44.42 -10.54
C HIS A 925 -7.32 43.28 -10.93
N SER A 926 -6.41 42.90 -10.02
CA SER A 926 -5.50 41.78 -10.18
C SER A 926 -6.19 40.41 -10.04
N LEU A 927 -7.21 40.32 -9.19
CA LEU A 927 -7.89 39.07 -8.86
C LEU A 927 -8.77 38.58 -10.01
N LYS A 928 -8.56 37.33 -10.43
CA LYS A 928 -9.29 36.67 -11.51
C LYS A 928 -9.93 35.35 -11.13
N ILE A 929 -9.52 34.72 -10.04
CA ILE A 929 -10.13 33.48 -9.55
C ILE A 929 -10.34 33.51 -8.05
N ILE A 930 -11.54 33.11 -7.64
CA ILE A 930 -11.90 32.80 -6.26
C ILE A 930 -12.14 31.28 -6.15
N GLU A 931 -11.50 30.64 -5.18
CA GLU A 931 -11.63 29.20 -4.92
C GLU A 931 -11.96 28.95 -3.44
N PHE A 932 -13.11 28.35 -3.18
CA PHE A 932 -13.54 27.89 -1.87
C PHE A 932 -13.19 26.41 -1.68
N LEU A 933 -12.48 26.14 -0.59
CA LEU A 933 -12.20 24.80 -0.10
C LEU A 933 -13.06 24.53 1.14
N TYR A 934 -13.60 23.32 1.25
CA TYR A 934 -14.18 22.85 2.51
C TYR A 934 -13.10 22.91 3.62
N PRO A 935 -13.39 23.46 4.83
CA PRO A 935 -12.40 23.73 5.88
C PRO A 935 -11.95 22.47 6.65
N THR A 936 -11.46 21.46 5.95
CA THR A 936 -10.88 20.23 6.50
C THR A 936 -9.84 19.65 5.53
N TYR A 937 -9.17 18.58 5.94
CA TYR A 937 -8.25 17.83 5.09
C TYR A 937 -8.95 17.28 3.83
N GLN A 938 -8.60 17.77 2.64
CA GLN A 938 -9.15 17.29 1.36
C GLN A 938 -9.12 15.75 1.21
N HIS A 939 -8.04 15.11 1.69
CA HIS A 939 -7.88 13.66 1.63
C HIS A 939 -8.85 12.87 2.51
N LEU A 940 -9.42 13.48 3.56
CA LEU A 940 -10.46 12.86 4.36
C LEU A 940 -11.82 12.95 3.65
N ILE A 941 -12.04 13.95 2.80
CA ILE A 941 -13.31 14.18 2.07
C ILE A 941 -13.67 12.99 1.17
N GLU A 942 -12.66 12.36 0.56
CA GLU A 942 -12.88 11.16 -0.26
C GLU A 942 -13.02 9.87 0.56
N ASN A 943 -12.82 9.94 1.87
CA ASN A 943 -12.66 8.79 2.76
C ASN A 943 -13.72 8.64 3.85
N LYS A 944 -14.43 9.70 4.26
CA LYS A 944 -15.34 9.66 5.42
C LYS A 944 -16.62 10.47 5.16
N HIS A 945 -17.66 10.24 5.96
CA HIS A 945 -18.85 11.09 5.97
C HIS A 945 -18.50 12.47 6.56
N PHE A 946 -19.09 13.52 6.01
CA PHE A 946 -19.01 14.89 6.53
C PHE A 946 -20.42 15.41 6.74
N GLY A 947 -20.69 15.99 7.92
CA GLY A 947 -21.90 16.77 8.12
C GLY A 947 -21.93 17.95 7.16
N GLU A 948 -23.11 18.35 6.70
CA GLU A 948 -23.22 19.45 5.75
C GLU A 948 -22.76 20.77 6.41
N LEU A 949 -21.80 21.45 5.77
CA LEU A 949 -21.38 22.78 6.19
C LEU A 949 -22.07 23.82 5.29
N PRO A 950 -23.17 24.46 5.73
CA PRO A 950 -23.83 25.51 4.96
C PRO A 950 -22.95 26.75 4.90
N PHE A 951 -22.75 27.28 3.69
CA PHE A 951 -21.97 28.48 3.44
C PHE A 951 -22.79 29.54 2.70
N GLN A 952 -22.80 30.75 3.25
CA GLN A 952 -23.46 31.91 2.65
C GLN A 952 -22.47 32.73 1.81
N VAL A 953 -22.95 33.37 0.75
CA VAL A 953 -22.15 34.25 -0.14
C VAL A 953 -22.83 35.58 -0.47
N ASP A 954 -23.95 35.91 0.17
CA ASP A 954 -24.73 37.15 -0.05
C ASP A 954 -23.87 38.42 0.10
N GLN A 955 -23.07 38.54 1.14
CA GLN A 955 -22.19 39.71 1.34
C GLN A 955 -20.89 39.61 0.54
N LEU A 956 -20.48 38.40 0.14
CA LEU A 956 -19.33 38.21 -0.75
C LEU A 956 -19.63 38.64 -2.19
N SER A 957 -20.86 38.45 -2.67
CA SER A 957 -21.26 38.79 -4.04
C SER A 957 -21.31 40.30 -4.31
N GLU A 958 -21.49 41.11 -3.27
CA GLU A 958 -21.42 42.57 -3.32
C GLU A 958 -19.97 43.10 -3.52
N THR A 959 -18.95 42.29 -3.24
CA THR A 959 -17.55 42.77 -3.24
C THR A 959 -17.01 43.06 -4.63
N ASN A 960 -16.23 44.14 -4.77
CA ASN A 960 -15.52 44.47 -6.03
C ASN A 960 -14.58 43.33 -6.48
N GLN A 961 -14.03 42.57 -5.54
CA GLN A 961 -13.20 41.40 -5.78
C GLN A 961 -13.98 40.25 -6.43
N TRP A 962 -15.23 40.02 -6.03
CA TRP A 962 -16.14 39.05 -6.67
C TRP A 962 -16.53 39.50 -8.08
N ASN A 963 -16.94 40.77 -8.20
CA ASN A 963 -17.47 41.35 -9.44
C ASN A 963 -16.42 41.49 -10.57
N ASN A 964 -15.13 41.57 -10.24
CA ASN A 964 -14.03 41.63 -11.21
C ASN A 964 -13.42 40.25 -11.57
N ALA A 965 -13.73 39.20 -10.79
CA ALA A 965 -13.20 37.86 -11.01
C ALA A 965 -13.86 37.16 -12.20
N GLU A 966 -13.11 36.28 -12.87
CA GLU A 966 -13.51 35.59 -14.10
C GLU A 966 -13.88 34.13 -13.87
N HIS A 967 -13.42 33.51 -12.77
CA HIS A 967 -13.81 32.15 -12.42
C HIS A 967 -14.08 32.00 -10.92
N LEU A 968 -15.14 31.27 -10.58
CA LEU A 968 -15.51 30.89 -9.22
C LEU A 968 -15.57 29.36 -9.11
N MET A 969 -14.93 28.82 -8.08
CA MET A 969 -14.89 27.37 -7.82
C MET A 969 -15.17 27.09 -6.35
N SER A 970 -15.99 26.09 -6.06
CA SER A 970 -16.27 25.55 -4.73
C SER A 970 -16.35 24.04 -4.82
N LYS A 971 -15.49 23.33 -4.09
CA LYS A 971 -15.49 21.86 -4.03
C LYS A 971 -15.88 21.41 -2.63
N TYR A 972 -16.91 20.55 -2.58
CA TYR A 972 -17.49 19.93 -1.38
C TYR A 972 -18.20 20.87 -0.38
N LEU A 973 -18.08 22.20 -0.51
CA LEU A 973 -18.76 23.18 0.32
C LEU A 973 -20.12 23.57 -0.28
N THR A 974 -21.21 23.33 0.46
CA THR A 974 -22.60 23.59 0.03
C THR A 974 -22.98 25.06 0.23
N ILE A 975 -23.19 25.80 -0.86
CA ILE A 975 -23.65 27.19 -0.81
C ILE A 975 -25.17 27.23 -0.56
N THR A 976 -25.62 28.01 0.42
CA THR A 976 -27.05 28.12 0.81
C THR A 976 -27.75 29.39 0.31
N THR A 977 -27.01 30.38 -0.19
CA THR A 977 -27.59 31.56 -0.85
C THR A 977 -28.32 31.14 -2.15
N PRO A 978 -29.50 31.70 -2.49
CA PRO A 978 -30.17 31.45 -3.77
C PRO A 978 -29.34 31.87 -4.99
N ILE A 979 -29.48 31.16 -6.11
CA ILE A 979 -28.69 31.36 -7.34
C ILE A 979 -28.80 32.80 -7.89
N HIS A 980 -29.97 33.42 -7.77
CA HIS A 980 -30.22 34.79 -8.22
C HIS A 980 -29.62 35.88 -7.29
N GLU A 981 -29.33 35.57 -6.03
CA GLU A 981 -28.66 36.47 -5.07
C GLU A 981 -27.12 36.41 -5.16
N MET A 982 -26.55 35.31 -5.68
CA MET A 982 -25.09 35.13 -5.71
C MET A 982 -24.33 36.08 -6.66
N ASN A 983 -25.03 36.81 -7.54
CA ASN A 983 -24.44 37.59 -8.65
C ASN A 983 -23.31 36.83 -9.38
N ILE A 984 -23.65 35.73 -10.06
CA ILE A 984 -22.68 34.80 -10.68
C ILE A 984 -22.59 34.89 -12.21
N LEU A 985 -23.44 35.67 -12.87
CA LEU A 985 -23.62 35.64 -14.34
C LEU A 985 -22.46 36.26 -15.15
N HIS A 986 -21.57 37.01 -14.51
CA HIS A 986 -20.39 37.63 -15.12
C HIS A 986 -19.21 36.65 -15.25
N PHE A 987 -19.21 35.55 -14.49
CA PHE A 987 -18.13 34.56 -14.52
C PHE A 987 -18.05 33.86 -15.89
N VAL A 988 -16.81 33.61 -16.35
CA VAL A 988 -16.49 32.83 -17.55
C VAL A 988 -16.70 31.34 -17.29
N ASN A 989 -16.24 30.85 -16.14
CA ASN A 989 -16.47 29.47 -15.68
C ASN A 989 -16.91 29.44 -14.21
N LEU A 990 -17.77 28.49 -13.88
CA LEU A 990 -18.31 28.26 -12.55
C LEU A 990 -18.30 26.75 -12.23
N GLU A 991 -17.76 26.35 -11.09
CA GLU A 991 -17.93 25.00 -10.55
C GLU A 991 -18.33 25.11 -9.08
N ILE A 992 -19.60 24.85 -8.72
CA ILE A 992 -20.08 25.01 -7.34
C ILE A 992 -21.01 23.85 -6.90
N ILE A 993 -21.23 23.77 -5.59
CA ILE A 993 -22.31 22.98 -4.99
C ILE A 993 -23.27 23.95 -4.30
N VAL A 994 -24.57 23.83 -4.57
CA VAL A 994 -25.65 24.60 -3.95
C VAL A 994 -26.56 23.68 -3.12
N LYS A 995 -27.30 24.24 -2.16
CA LYS A 995 -28.30 23.46 -1.41
C LYS A 995 -29.47 23.07 -2.32
N THR A 996 -30.17 24.06 -2.85
CA THR A 996 -31.41 23.93 -3.65
C THR A 996 -31.23 24.46 -5.07
N ILE A 997 -32.05 23.97 -5.99
CA ILE A 997 -32.27 24.56 -7.32
C ILE A 997 -33.73 24.35 -7.76
N SER A 998 -34.35 25.37 -8.37
CA SER A 998 -35.72 25.30 -8.88
C SER A 998 -35.82 25.29 -10.42
N SER A 999 -37.04 25.09 -10.95
CA SER A 999 -37.34 25.24 -12.38
C SER A 999 -37.03 26.67 -12.87
N GLU A 1000 -37.30 27.67 -12.04
CA GLU A 1000 -37.05 29.10 -12.30
C GLU A 1000 -35.55 29.43 -12.30
N ASP A 1001 -34.74 28.88 -11.39
CA ASP A 1001 -33.29 29.08 -11.38
C ASP A 1001 -32.65 28.62 -12.71
N VAL A 1002 -33.10 27.47 -13.23
CA VAL A 1002 -32.65 26.94 -14.52
C VAL A 1002 -33.09 27.84 -15.68
N ALA A 1003 -34.32 28.35 -15.65
CA ALA A 1003 -34.84 29.29 -16.66
C ALA A 1003 -34.13 30.65 -16.63
N TYR A 1004 -33.84 31.17 -15.43
CA TYR A 1004 -33.06 32.39 -15.18
C TYR A 1004 -31.63 32.25 -15.72
N MET A 1005 -30.93 31.16 -15.40
CA MET A 1005 -29.59 30.91 -15.92
C MET A 1005 -29.60 30.73 -17.43
N ARG A 1006 -30.51 29.90 -17.98
CA ARG A 1006 -30.65 29.69 -19.43
C ARG A 1006 -30.85 31.02 -20.17
N THR A 1007 -31.70 31.89 -19.65
CA THR A 1007 -32.06 33.16 -20.31
C THR A 1007 -30.92 34.19 -20.23
N ASN A 1008 -30.27 34.33 -19.07
CA ASN A 1008 -29.19 35.30 -18.92
C ASN A 1008 -27.87 34.86 -19.58
N LEU A 1009 -27.55 33.56 -19.55
CA LEU A 1009 -26.32 33.05 -20.15
C LEU A 1009 -26.35 33.10 -21.69
N LEU A 1010 -27.53 33.05 -22.32
CA LEU A 1010 -27.68 33.30 -23.76
C LEU A 1010 -27.21 34.71 -24.18
N ASN A 1011 -27.27 35.69 -23.27
CA ASN A 1011 -26.79 37.05 -23.48
C ASN A 1011 -25.32 37.26 -23.05
N SER A 1012 -24.70 36.28 -22.38
CA SER A 1012 -23.33 36.40 -21.87
C SER A 1012 -22.29 36.12 -22.95
N SER A 1013 -21.64 37.18 -23.43
CA SER A 1013 -20.54 37.07 -24.40
C SER A 1013 -19.31 36.36 -23.85
N LYS A 1014 -19.13 36.36 -22.51
CA LYS A 1014 -17.96 35.80 -21.79
C LYS A 1014 -18.13 34.35 -21.32
N PHE A 1015 -19.35 33.91 -21.04
CA PHE A 1015 -19.65 32.57 -20.53
C PHE A 1015 -19.00 31.45 -21.37
N GLN A 1016 -18.52 30.40 -20.70
CA GLN A 1016 -17.99 29.18 -21.33
C GLN A 1016 -18.55 27.90 -20.68
N LYS A 1017 -18.42 27.72 -19.37
CA LYS A 1017 -18.91 26.50 -18.70
C LYS A 1017 -19.29 26.69 -17.24
N TYR A 1018 -20.57 26.44 -16.91
CA TYR A 1018 -21.07 26.37 -15.53
C TYR A 1018 -21.42 24.93 -15.19
N LYS A 1019 -20.93 24.46 -14.04
CA LYS A 1019 -21.19 23.14 -13.47
C LYS A 1019 -21.72 23.36 -12.04
N ILE A 1020 -23.02 23.15 -11.86
CA ILE A 1020 -23.70 23.37 -10.59
C ILE A 1020 -24.19 22.02 -10.09
N SER A 1021 -23.65 21.59 -8.96
CA SER A 1021 -24.13 20.39 -8.26
C SER A 1021 -25.13 20.82 -7.19
N PHE A 1022 -26.16 20.04 -6.91
CA PHE A 1022 -27.22 20.41 -5.96
C PHE A 1022 -27.62 19.22 -5.07
N ARG A 1023 -28.03 19.51 -3.82
CA ARG A 1023 -28.48 18.48 -2.86
C ARG A 1023 -29.97 18.22 -3.02
N GLU A 1024 -30.74 19.30 -2.95
CA GLU A 1024 -32.19 19.35 -3.05
C GLU A 1024 -32.59 20.00 -4.38
N SER A 1025 -33.77 19.67 -4.89
CA SER A 1025 -34.31 20.33 -6.09
C SER A 1025 -35.83 20.37 -6.09
N THR A 1026 -36.39 21.53 -6.41
CA THR A 1026 -37.82 21.72 -6.69
C THR A 1026 -38.11 21.74 -8.20
N ILE A 1027 -37.17 21.28 -9.02
CA ILE A 1027 -37.36 21.12 -10.47
C ILE A 1027 -38.48 20.11 -10.74
N ASP A 1028 -39.48 20.55 -11.50
CA ASP A 1028 -40.75 19.85 -11.70
C ASP A 1028 -41.19 19.89 -13.19
N GLY A 1029 -42.48 19.68 -13.46
CA GLY A 1029 -43.06 19.78 -14.80
C GLY A 1029 -42.99 21.18 -15.42
N THR A 1030 -42.98 22.25 -14.61
CA THR A 1030 -42.97 23.63 -15.16
C THR A 1030 -41.69 23.97 -15.92
N LEU A 1031 -40.57 23.28 -15.67
CA LEU A 1031 -39.33 23.48 -16.42
C LEU A 1031 -39.55 23.31 -17.93
N HIS A 1032 -40.39 22.36 -18.34
CA HIS A 1032 -40.72 22.11 -19.75
C HIS A 1032 -41.46 23.32 -20.36
N THR A 1033 -42.36 23.96 -19.60
CA THR A 1033 -43.03 25.21 -19.99
C THR A 1033 -42.07 26.41 -20.03
N LEU A 1034 -41.10 26.47 -19.11
CA LEU A 1034 -40.20 27.63 -18.94
C LEU A 1034 -39.04 27.68 -19.95
N ILE A 1035 -38.46 26.54 -20.34
CA ILE A 1035 -37.33 26.49 -21.30
C ILE A 1035 -37.63 25.70 -22.59
N GLY A 1036 -38.76 25.00 -22.66
CA GLY A 1036 -39.14 24.10 -23.75
C GLY A 1036 -38.75 22.64 -23.48
N GLU A 1037 -39.30 21.74 -24.30
CA GLU A 1037 -38.98 20.30 -24.23
C GLU A 1037 -37.48 20.00 -24.45
N PRO A 1038 -36.91 18.99 -23.78
CA PRO A 1038 -35.54 18.55 -24.01
C PRO A 1038 -35.39 17.97 -25.41
N TYR A 1039 -34.31 18.34 -26.09
CA TYR A 1039 -33.90 17.72 -27.37
C TYR A 1039 -33.71 16.20 -27.23
N ARG A 1040 -33.21 15.74 -26.08
CA ARG A 1040 -33.12 14.31 -25.77
C ARG A 1040 -33.40 14.03 -24.29
N ILE A 1041 -34.38 13.18 -24.05
CA ILE A 1041 -34.50 12.42 -22.80
C ILE A 1041 -33.58 11.20 -22.96
N VAL A 1042 -32.62 11.03 -22.04
CA VAL A 1042 -31.74 9.85 -21.96
C VAL A 1042 -32.34 8.82 -21.00
N SER A 1043 -33.08 9.31 -19.99
CA SER A 1043 -33.89 8.59 -19.02
C SER A 1043 -34.70 9.62 -18.22
N ASP A 1044 -35.63 9.18 -17.37
CA ASP A 1044 -36.51 10.07 -16.59
C ASP A 1044 -35.74 11.14 -15.79
N PHE A 1045 -34.59 10.73 -15.25
CA PHE A 1045 -33.66 11.53 -14.47
C PHE A 1045 -32.56 12.24 -15.28
N LYS A 1046 -32.50 12.09 -16.61
CA LYS A 1046 -31.45 12.70 -17.43
C LYS A 1046 -31.97 13.31 -18.74
N LYS A 1047 -31.91 14.63 -18.81
CA LYS A 1047 -32.50 15.46 -19.88
C LYS A 1047 -31.45 16.40 -20.48
N VAL A 1048 -31.54 16.64 -21.80
CA VAL A 1048 -30.56 17.42 -22.58
C VAL A 1048 -31.26 18.44 -23.47
N TRP A 1049 -30.78 19.69 -23.47
CA TRP A 1049 -31.25 20.79 -24.33
C TRP A 1049 -30.07 21.46 -25.08
N TYR A 1050 -30.39 22.07 -26.22
CA TYR A 1050 -29.47 22.93 -26.97
C TYR A 1050 -30.18 24.25 -27.34
N PHE A 1051 -29.62 25.39 -26.93
CA PHE A 1051 -30.14 26.71 -27.26
C PHE A 1051 -29.11 27.52 -28.06
N ARG A 1052 -29.45 27.96 -29.27
CA ARG A 1052 -28.54 28.75 -30.11
C ARG A 1052 -28.37 30.16 -29.54
N ILE A 1053 -27.12 30.61 -29.36
CA ILE A 1053 -26.82 32.01 -29.06
C ILE A 1053 -27.07 32.83 -30.34
N GLN A 1054 -27.96 33.83 -30.27
CA GLN A 1054 -28.40 34.59 -31.44
C GLN A 1054 -27.22 35.19 -32.23
N ASN A 1055 -27.34 35.21 -33.55
CA ASN A 1055 -26.34 35.72 -34.49
C ASN A 1055 -24.95 35.03 -34.42
N THR A 1056 -24.86 33.82 -33.85
CA THR A 1056 -23.62 33.02 -33.83
C THR A 1056 -23.83 31.59 -34.33
N ASN A 1057 -22.73 30.85 -34.54
CA ASN A 1057 -22.72 29.41 -34.74
C ASN A 1057 -22.41 28.65 -33.43
N VAL A 1058 -22.85 29.20 -32.29
CA VAL A 1058 -22.53 28.70 -30.95
C VAL A 1058 -23.82 28.44 -30.17
N TYR A 1059 -23.83 27.37 -29.39
CA TYR A 1059 -24.99 26.90 -28.63
C TYR A 1059 -24.65 26.79 -27.14
N ILE A 1060 -25.65 26.95 -26.28
CA ILE A 1060 -25.61 26.50 -24.90
C ILE A 1060 -26.21 25.09 -24.85
N HIS A 1061 -25.34 24.12 -24.60
CA HIS A 1061 -25.70 22.75 -24.29
C HIS A 1061 -25.99 22.65 -22.78
N ILE A 1062 -27.21 22.26 -22.42
CA ILE A 1062 -27.62 22.03 -21.03
C ILE A 1062 -27.83 20.54 -20.83
N VAL A 1063 -27.21 19.97 -19.79
CA VAL A 1063 -27.45 18.61 -19.32
C VAL A 1063 -27.89 18.68 -17.86
N LEU A 1064 -29.06 18.10 -17.57
CA LEU A 1064 -29.58 17.89 -16.22
C LEU A 1064 -29.54 16.39 -15.89
N ASP A 1065 -29.03 16.05 -14.71
CA ASP A 1065 -28.87 14.67 -14.20
C ASP A 1065 -29.31 14.63 -12.73
N THR A 1066 -30.57 14.26 -12.49
CA THR A 1066 -31.24 14.28 -11.16
C THR A 1066 -31.15 12.94 -10.41
N ARG A 1067 -30.22 12.06 -10.80
CA ARG A 1067 -30.05 10.73 -10.18
C ARG A 1067 -29.68 10.80 -8.70
N ASP A 1068 -30.40 10.01 -7.91
CA ASP A 1068 -30.05 9.62 -6.55
C ASP A 1068 -28.95 8.53 -6.56
N ALA A 1069 -27.79 8.88 -7.09
CA ALA A 1069 -26.64 7.97 -7.22
C ALA A 1069 -25.87 7.87 -5.89
N LYS A 1070 -25.80 6.67 -5.31
CA LYS A 1070 -25.01 6.42 -4.10
C LYS A 1070 -23.49 6.38 -4.38
N ASP A 1071 -22.68 6.64 -3.37
CA ASP A 1071 -21.23 6.37 -3.36
C ASP A 1071 -20.92 4.98 -2.77
N ARG A 1072 -19.63 4.61 -2.68
CA ARG A 1072 -19.17 3.33 -2.09
C ARG A 1072 -19.48 3.19 -0.58
N LYS A 1073 -20.16 4.18 0.04
CA LYS A 1073 -20.50 4.28 1.47
C LYS A 1073 -21.99 4.62 1.66
N GLY A 1074 -22.81 4.41 0.63
CA GLY A 1074 -24.26 4.59 0.65
C GLY A 1074 -24.77 6.02 0.56
N ASN A 1075 -23.91 7.04 0.53
CA ASN A 1075 -24.32 8.46 0.53
C ASN A 1075 -24.86 8.90 -0.83
N LEU A 1076 -25.93 9.68 -0.84
CA LEU A 1076 -26.41 10.36 -2.05
C LEU A 1076 -25.37 11.39 -2.53
N LYS A 1077 -24.84 11.17 -3.74
CA LYS A 1077 -24.06 12.17 -4.46
C LYS A 1077 -24.96 13.35 -4.82
N PRO A 1078 -24.46 14.60 -4.78
CA PRO A 1078 -25.24 15.74 -5.27
C PRO A 1078 -25.56 15.55 -6.76
N LYS A 1079 -26.80 15.87 -7.10
CA LYS A 1079 -27.35 15.90 -8.46
C LYS A 1079 -26.67 17.01 -9.27
N LEU A 1080 -26.74 16.98 -10.60
CA LEU A 1080 -25.88 17.81 -11.44
C LEU A 1080 -26.64 18.50 -12.57
N ILE A 1081 -26.40 19.80 -12.76
CA ILE A 1081 -26.70 20.51 -13.99
C ILE A 1081 -25.42 21.15 -14.56
N THR A 1082 -25.22 21.00 -15.87
CA THR A 1082 -24.12 21.65 -16.58
C THR A 1082 -24.63 22.45 -17.75
N PHE A 1083 -24.25 23.73 -17.81
CA PHE A 1083 -24.38 24.60 -18.97
C PHE A 1083 -23.00 24.68 -19.62
N THR A 1084 -22.86 24.32 -20.89
CA THR A 1084 -21.59 24.42 -21.63
C THR A 1084 -21.82 25.12 -22.96
N ARG A 1085 -20.95 26.08 -23.30
CA ARG A 1085 -20.91 26.73 -24.60
C ARG A 1085 -20.17 25.81 -25.59
N VAL A 1086 -20.81 25.48 -26.70
CA VAL A 1086 -20.31 24.51 -27.70
C VAL A 1086 -20.46 25.07 -29.12
N ALA A 1087 -19.56 24.71 -30.03
CA ALA A 1087 -19.65 25.12 -31.44
C ALA A 1087 -20.75 24.32 -32.15
N LYS A 1088 -21.22 24.78 -33.33
CA LYS A 1088 -22.23 24.05 -34.10
C LYS A 1088 -21.75 22.63 -34.45
N GLU A 1089 -20.47 22.45 -34.79
CA GLU A 1089 -19.89 21.13 -35.07
C GLU A 1089 -19.96 20.13 -33.90
N ASP A 1090 -20.00 20.61 -32.65
CA ASP A 1090 -20.16 19.77 -31.46
C ASP A 1090 -21.63 19.37 -31.19
N THR A 1091 -22.58 19.84 -32.01
CA THR A 1091 -24.02 19.59 -31.80
C THR A 1091 -24.54 18.45 -32.69
N PRO A 1092 -25.55 17.68 -32.24
CA PRO A 1092 -26.15 16.60 -33.02
C PRO A 1092 -27.00 17.08 -34.23
N PHE A 1093 -26.94 18.37 -34.56
CA PHE A 1093 -27.56 18.97 -35.76
C PHE A 1093 -26.52 19.29 -36.86
N PHE A 1094 -25.29 18.79 -36.72
CA PHE A 1094 -24.22 18.98 -37.68
C PHE A 1094 -24.02 17.72 -38.54
N GLU A 1095 -24.66 17.71 -39.70
CA GLU A 1095 -24.42 16.72 -40.74
C GLU A 1095 -23.23 17.15 -41.61
N LEU A 1096 -22.25 16.25 -41.78
CA LEU A 1096 -21.14 16.45 -42.71
C LEU A 1096 -21.62 16.27 -44.15
N PRO A 1097 -21.24 17.14 -45.11
CA PRO A 1097 -21.53 16.94 -46.53
C PRO A 1097 -20.91 15.62 -47.03
N MET A 1098 -21.73 14.72 -47.56
CA MET A 1098 -21.42 13.33 -47.91
C MET A 1098 -20.40 13.11 -49.06
N ASN A 1099 -19.66 14.15 -49.47
CA ASN A 1099 -18.88 14.19 -50.71
C ASN A 1099 -17.34 14.28 -50.51
N GLN A 1100 -16.80 14.01 -49.31
CA GLN A 1100 -15.35 14.10 -49.03
C GLN A 1100 -14.77 12.90 -48.25
N LEU A 1101 -15.17 11.67 -48.60
CA LEU A 1101 -14.52 10.43 -48.16
C LEU A 1101 -14.11 9.54 -49.36
N VAL A 1102 -13.30 10.11 -50.26
CA VAL A 1102 -12.67 9.40 -51.39
C VAL A 1102 -11.27 9.98 -51.60
N ILE A 1103 -10.22 9.16 -51.35
CA ILE A 1103 -8.78 9.40 -51.65
C ILE A 1103 -8.16 10.56 -50.83
N ASN A 1104 -7.04 10.42 -50.10
CA ASN A 1104 -5.97 9.39 -50.06
C ASN A 1104 -5.83 8.75 -48.67
#